data_AF-A0A2H6AFP0-F1
#
_entry.id   AF-A0A2H6AFP0-F1
#
_cell.length_a   1.000
_cell.length_b   1.000
_cell.length_c   1.000
_cell.angle_alpha   90.00
_cell.angle_beta   90.00
_cell.angle_gamma   90.00
#
_symmetry.space_group_name_H-M   'P 1'
#
loop_
_entity.id
_entity.type
_entity.pdbx_description
1 polymer ?
#
loop_
_entity_poly.entity_id
_entity_poly.type
_entity_poly.pdbx_seq_one_letter_code
_entity_poly.pdbx_strand_id
1 'polypeptide(L)'
;MAWKHTQRWCHLLFPNAVWYADPDWLSVLFDQHGLRWHIWHAPQRLTVIKNAPHRVIYRIDLDNTLPCQTPSAIWQGLSTQSYIYCKCYPLSGVRGLTERLDLSFKTRWECEKSLFLLEHGIPTGQPIACGRDPHAAYVITLGLQDVVGLDYWLQHIYPRLSESERAYLRFTLPRLLACWIARLHSLGAYHADLHADNFLVRYRPHRAPEIFLIDTHEIRLSKPLSWIQTRRNLALFGRWFLDRCTSLDRRRFFHYYLQYRRDWELDRHQQQRLARNLEEYSWGSLQCFYRRHDKRPWQKNRYFYLWRSAQLTNHLARSGRWQAWAVAELPTESLRHVALQAEQLLAAWQAQKPRTHSPFHASTELGLTFGTDHNKGQRSAYRYGLTVANSAGLAPSDSQQLTTNTETEAIVSRPAALPSLVPHWQDRGRRGGFWETVVEVVGQRVPVLIKAFRLGSWRQRLAEHWRCGPASRSWHNAYRLGQRSFTTPRALALLHWRNRWWPSWAFLICEKYPNALTLREALSYLQQTFPHDWPLRLRAWLRALARLIARLHRHGFSHRDLKAAHFLLTRASLHGEAQEAAFCLVDLVGLTKPLYLTLRRRVQNLARLQVSFASDASVSRTDRLRFLLTYLRALGRKRNEWKWWWQAIATASQRKILRNLRQRRPLT
;
A
#
# COMPACT_ATOMS: atom_id res chain seq x y z
N MET A 1 20.26 -8.01 35.55
CA MET A 1 20.43 -6.56 35.80
C MET A 1 19.42 -6.18 36.86
N ALA A 2 19.87 -5.86 38.07
CA ALA A 2 19.04 -5.16 39.04
C ALA A 2 18.95 -3.70 38.58
N TRP A 3 17.74 -3.21 38.30
CA TRP A 3 17.53 -1.89 37.67
C TRP A 3 17.63 -0.79 38.73
N LYS A 4 18.50 0.18 38.49
CA LYS A 4 18.94 1.21 39.45
C LYS A 4 17.95 2.39 39.64
N HIS A 5 16.83 2.43 38.91
CA HIS A 5 15.93 3.60 38.88
C HIS A 5 14.80 3.56 39.93
N THR A 6 14.83 2.63 40.88
CA THR A 6 13.86 2.56 41.99
C THR A 6 13.79 3.87 42.79
N GLN A 7 14.87 4.66 42.85
CA GLN A 7 14.93 5.91 43.59
C GLN A 7 14.35 7.14 42.85
N ARG A 8 14.03 7.03 41.55
CA ARG A 8 13.48 8.16 40.77
C ARG A 8 11.97 8.35 40.95
N TRP A 9 11.26 7.29 41.33
CA TRP A 9 9.81 7.29 41.36
C TRP A 9 9.29 7.55 42.78
N CYS A 10 8.38 8.51 42.93
CA CYS A 10 7.51 8.59 44.09
C CYS A 10 6.46 7.48 43.99
N HIS A 11 6.34 6.69 45.05
CA HIS A 11 5.32 5.65 45.18
C HIS A 11 4.06 6.25 45.80
N LEU A 12 2.94 6.22 45.06
CA LEU A 12 1.65 6.73 45.51
C LEU A 12 0.68 5.55 45.67
N LEU A 13 0.04 5.49 46.83
CA LEU A 13 -0.97 4.49 47.17
C LEU A 13 -2.32 5.20 47.32
N PHE A 14 -3.26 4.82 46.46
CA PHE A 14 -4.68 5.19 46.57
C PHE A 14 -5.48 3.93 46.95
N PRO A 15 -6.72 4.06 47.48
CA PRO A 15 -7.50 2.92 47.97
C PRO A 15 -7.60 1.74 46.99
N ASN A 16 -7.64 2.02 45.68
CA ASN A 16 -7.76 1.01 44.63
C ASN A 16 -6.69 1.13 43.53
N ALA A 17 -5.68 1.99 43.69
CA ALA A 17 -4.71 2.25 42.63
C ALA A 17 -3.30 2.45 43.18
N VAL A 18 -2.31 1.99 42.41
CA VAL A 18 -0.88 2.10 42.74
C VAL A 18 -0.17 2.81 41.61
N TRP A 19 0.59 3.84 41.93
CA TRP A 19 1.31 4.65 40.96
C TRP A 19 2.77 4.87 41.36
N TYR A 20 3.60 4.97 40.32
CA TYR A 20 4.98 5.37 40.36
C TYR A 20 5.09 6.60 39.46
N ALA A 21 5.38 7.76 40.02
CA ALA A 21 5.38 9.02 39.29
C ALA A 21 6.64 9.85 39.58
N ASP A 22 7.06 10.63 38.60
CA ASP A 22 8.14 11.60 38.74
C ASP A 22 7.65 12.72 39.70
N PRO A 23 8.41 13.06 40.76
CA PRO A 23 7.98 14.00 41.80
C PRO A 23 7.47 15.34 41.25
N ASP A 24 8.11 15.84 40.19
CA ASP A 24 7.79 17.13 39.58
C ASP A 24 6.39 17.12 38.93
N TRP A 25 5.86 15.95 38.60
CA TRP A 25 4.60 15.79 37.88
C TRP A 25 3.41 15.43 38.78
N LEU A 26 3.62 15.28 40.09
CA LEU A 26 2.59 14.82 41.03
C LEU A 26 1.36 15.73 41.05
N SER A 27 1.57 17.04 41.21
CA SER A 27 0.50 18.04 41.29
C SER A 27 -0.26 18.23 39.98
N VAL A 28 0.35 17.83 38.86
CA VAL A 28 -0.24 17.93 37.52
C VAL A 28 -1.08 16.69 37.18
N LEU A 29 -0.60 15.51 37.56
CA LEU A 29 -1.21 14.23 37.19
C LEU A 29 -2.26 13.75 38.19
N PHE A 30 -2.08 14.06 39.48
CA PHE A 30 -2.85 13.46 40.57
C PHE A 30 -3.60 14.49 41.41
N ASP A 31 -4.71 14.05 41.97
CA ASP A 31 -5.48 14.71 43.03
C ASP A 31 -5.72 13.71 44.18
N GLN A 32 -6.54 14.10 45.15
CA GLN A 32 -6.86 13.26 46.32
C GLN A 32 -7.56 11.93 45.98
N HIS A 33 -8.13 11.80 44.78
CA HIS A 33 -8.87 10.63 44.30
C HIS A 33 -8.07 9.76 43.31
N GLY A 34 -6.86 10.18 42.91
CA GLY A 34 -6.02 9.45 41.97
C GLY A 34 -5.67 10.27 40.74
N LEU A 35 -5.62 9.63 39.57
CA LEU A 35 -5.34 10.32 38.31
C LEU A 35 -6.51 11.27 37.97
N ARG A 36 -6.22 12.49 37.54
CA ARG A 36 -7.19 13.57 37.22
C ARG A 36 -8.08 13.32 35.98
N TRP A 37 -8.57 12.09 35.80
CA TRP A 37 -9.44 11.72 34.68
C TRP A 37 -10.66 12.62 34.55
N HIS A 38 -11.28 12.98 35.68
CA HIS A 38 -12.48 13.83 35.70
C HIS A 38 -12.23 15.22 35.09
N ILE A 39 -11.01 15.77 35.21
CA ILE A 39 -10.61 17.04 34.60
C ILE A 39 -10.38 16.87 33.10
N TRP A 40 -9.74 15.77 32.69
CA TRP A 40 -9.36 15.55 31.30
C TRP A 40 -10.51 15.07 30.42
N HIS A 41 -11.55 14.46 31.00
CA HIS A 41 -12.77 14.09 30.29
C HIS A 41 -13.61 15.30 29.83
N ALA A 42 -13.26 16.52 30.22
CA ALA A 42 -13.84 17.73 29.66
C ALA A 42 -13.67 17.75 28.12
N PRO A 43 -14.70 18.20 27.36
CA PRO A 43 -14.60 18.34 25.92
C PRO A 43 -13.35 19.15 25.54
N GLN A 44 -12.64 18.75 24.49
CA GLN A 44 -11.44 19.39 23.92
C GLN A 44 -10.08 19.09 24.59
N ARG A 45 -10.01 18.42 25.75
CA ARG A 45 -8.71 18.09 26.40
C ARG A 45 -8.18 16.69 26.11
N LEU A 46 -9.07 15.74 25.85
CA LEU A 46 -8.74 14.33 25.63
C LEU A 46 -9.01 13.92 24.18
N THR A 47 -7.95 13.51 23.47
CA THR A 47 -8.07 12.95 22.12
C THR A 47 -7.65 11.49 22.11
N VAL A 48 -8.50 10.61 21.58
CA VAL A 48 -8.16 9.19 21.39
C VAL A 48 -7.30 9.04 20.14
N ILE A 49 -6.01 8.75 20.31
CA ILE A 49 -5.07 8.55 19.20
C ILE A 49 -5.20 7.13 18.63
N LYS A 50 -5.38 6.13 19.50
CA LYS A 50 -5.52 4.73 19.10
C LYS A 50 -6.50 4.02 20.00
N ASN A 51 -7.54 3.44 19.42
CA ASN A 51 -8.48 2.58 20.12
C ASN A 51 -8.33 1.13 19.62
N ALA A 52 -7.76 0.25 20.45
CA ALA A 52 -7.65 -1.17 20.17
C ALA A 52 -8.09 -1.99 21.39
N PRO A 53 -8.64 -3.21 21.20
CA PRO A 53 -9.15 -4.03 22.31
C PRO A 53 -8.14 -4.32 23.43
N HIS A 54 -6.85 -4.24 23.14
CA HIS A 54 -5.74 -4.55 24.05
C HIS A 54 -4.97 -3.32 24.55
N ARG A 55 -5.23 -2.12 23.97
CA ARG A 55 -4.57 -0.87 24.32
C ARG A 55 -5.35 0.33 23.77
N VAL A 56 -5.61 1.31 24.63
CA VAL A 56 -6.07 2.63 24.21
C VAL A 56 -4.94 3.64 24.43
N ILE A 57 -4.74 4.57 23.51
CA ILE A 57 -3.77 5.65 23.65
C ILE A 57 -4.52 6.97 23.60
N TYR A 58 -4.39 7.74 24.66
CA TYR A 58 -4.92 9.09 24.79
C TYR A 58 -3.80 10.11 24.62
N ARG A 59 -4.10 11.21 23.93
CA ARG A 59 -3.38 12.47 24.03
C ARG A 59 -4.19 13.37 24.95
N ILE A 60 -3.54 13.91 25.98
CA ILE A 60 -4.15 14.82 26.96
C ILE A 60 -3.40 16.13 26.85
N ASP A 61 -4.08 17.19 26.45
CA ASP A 61 -3.53 18.54 26.46
C ASP A 61 -3.63 19.10 27.89
N LEU A 62 -2.50 19.50 28.48
CA LEU A 62 -2.43 20.12 29.80
C LEU A 62 -2.47 21.64 29.64
N ASP A 63 -3.07 22.31 30.62
CA ASP A 63 -3.00 23.77 30.75
C ASP A 63 -1.54 24.20 30.97
N ASN A 64 -1.19 25.47 30.68
CA ASN A 64 0.18 26.03 30.67
C ASN A 64 0.98 25.95 32.00
N THR A 65 0.53 25.16 32.97
CA THR A 65 1.23 24.83 34.21
C THR A 65 2.23 23.70 33.98
N LEU A 66 3.39 24.03 33.41
CA LEU A 66 4.56 23.16 33.57
C LEU A 66 5.14 23.36 34.97
N PRO A 67 5.62 22.30 35.64
CA PRO A 67 6.51 22.45 36.78
C PRO A 67 7.67 23.36 36.36
N CYS A 68 8.03 24.34 37.20
CA CYS A 68 9.08 25.31 36.93
C CYS A 68 10.35 24.64 36.40
N GLN A 69 10.96 25.26 35.39
CA GLN A 69 12.13 24.75 34.68
C GLN A 69 13.32 24.55 35.63
N THR A 70 13.74 23.30 35.85
CA THR A 70 15.16 22.99 35.97
C THR A 70 15.61 22.28 34.70
N PRO A 71 16.25 22.99 33.74
CA PRO A 71 16.93 22.33 32.66
C PRO A 71 18.20 21.70 33.27
N SER A 72 18.10 20.45 33.71
CA SER A 72 19.27 19.58 33.58
C SER A 72 19.65 19.66 32.10
N ALA A 73 20.81 20.27 31.82
CA ALA A 73 21.32 20.64 30.50
C ALA A 73 21.50 19.47 29.52
N ILE A 74 20.95 18.30 29.84
CA ILE A 74 21.09 17.04 29.12
C ILE A 74 19.92 16.84 28.12
N TRP A 75 18.81 17.58 28.20
CA TRP A 75 17.57 17.26 27.46
C TRP A 75 16.98 18.45 26.69
N GLN A 76 17.58 18.78 25.54
CA GLN A 76 17.02 19.76 24.60
C GLN A 76 15.93 19.11 23.74
N GLY A 77 14.69 19.64 23.79
CA GLY A 77 13.61 19.23 22.86
C GLY A 77 12.17 19.25 23.38
N LEU A 78 11.95 19.62 24.65
CA LEU A 78 10.63 19.81 25.27
C LEU A 78 10.17 21.27 25.08
N SER A 79 8.88 21.49 24.84
CA SER A 79 8.32 22.79 24.46
C SER A 79 7.23 23.24 25.45
N THR A 80 6.94 24.54 25.41
CA THR A 80 6.02 25.36 26.24
C THR A 80 4.52 25.03 26.11
N GLN A 81 4.14 24.04 25.29
CA GLN A 81 2.78 23.49 25.23
C GLN A 81 2.81 22.03 25.68
N SER A 82 2.05 21.73 26.72
CA SER A 82 2.30 20.55 27.56
C SER A 82 1.23 19.51 27.30
N TYR A 83 1.42 18.60 26.35
CA TYR A 83 0.55 17.43 26.27
C TYR A 83 1.29 16.17 26.70
N ILE A 84 0.53 15.21 27.21
CA ILE A 84 1.02 13.90 27.62
C ILE A 84 0.32 12.82 26.80
N TYR A 85 1.00 11.70 26.61
CA TYR A 85 0.40 10.49 26.10
C TYR A 85 0.15 9.53 27.25
N CYS A 86 -1.10 9.09 27.40
CA CYS A 86 -1.48 8.06 28.35
C CYS A 86 -1.82 6.77 27.59
N LYS A 87 -0.99 5.73 27.75
CA LYS A 87 -1.23 4.39 27.22
C LYS A 87 -1.93 3.56 28.27
N CYS A 88 -3.19 3.20 27.99
CA CYS A 88 -4.03 2.40 28.88
C CYS A 88 -4.11 0.96 28.38
N TYR A 89 -3.81 0.01 29.24
CA TYR A 89 -3.85 -1.42 28.96
C TYR A 89 -4.94 -2.07 29.82
N PRO A 90 -6.09 -2.43 29.23
CA PRO A 90 -7.17 -3.08 29.98
C PRO A 90 -6.68 -4.35 30.68
N LEU A 91 -7.00 -4.48 31.97
CA LEU A 91 -6.65 -5.63 32.80
C LEU A 91 -7.78 -6.66 32.75
N SER A 92 -7.82 -7.46 31.69
CA SER A 92 -8.77 -8.56 31.55
C SER A 92 -8.09 -9.94 31.47
N GLY A 93 -8.79 -10.98 31.90
CA GLY A 93 -8.32 -12.37 31.88
C GLY A 93 -7.05 -12.62 32.72
N VAL A 94 -6.22 -13.57 32.28
CA VAL A 94 -4.99 -14.01 32.98
C VAL A 94 -4.02 -12.84 33.23
N ARG A 95 -3.93 -11.88 32.31
CA ARG A 95 -3.09 -10.69 32.46
C ARG A 95 -3.56 -9.80 33.61
N GLY A 96 -4.87 -9.63 33.75
CA GLY A 96 -5.46 -8.91 34.87
C GLY A 96 -5.20 -9.63 36.20
N LEU A 97 -5.08 -10.96 36.20
CA LEU A 97 -4.74 -11.74 37.40
C LEU A 97 -3.26 -11.57 37.79
N THR A 98 -2.33 -11.72 36.85
CA THR A 98 -0.89 -11.62 37.16
C THR A 98 -0.45 -10.21 37.51
N GLU A 99 -1.02 -9.19 36.88
CA GLU A 99 -0.77 -7.81 37.29
C GLU A 99 -1.41 -7.53 38.65
N ARG A 100 -2.63 -8.00 38.97
CA ARG A 100 -3.25 -7.82 40.30
C ARG A 100 -2.45 -8.48 41.43
N LEU A 101 -1.89 -9.66 41.18
CA LEU A 101 -1.05 -10.40 42.14
C LEU A 101 0.40 -9.90 42.21
N ASP A 102 0.73 -8.76 41.57
CA ASP A 102 2.09 -8.20 41.54
C ASP A 102 3.17 -9.16 40.99
N LEU A 103 2.74 -10.14 40.19
CA LEU A 103 3.61 -11.10 39.50
C LEU A 103 4.15 -10.54 38.17
N SER A 104 3.56 -9.45 37.67
CA SER A 104 3.95 -8.76 36.43
C SER A 104 3.85 -7.24 36.62
N PHE A 105 4.87 -6.51 36.17
CA PHE A 105 4.96 -5.04 36.24
C PHE A 105 5.16 -4.41 34.86
N LYS A 106 4.44 -4.89 33.83
CA LYS A 106 4.81 -4.66 32.43
C LYS A 106 4.91 -3.18 32.04
N THR A 107 4.06 -2.33 32.62
CA THR A 107 4.06 -0.87 32.39
C THR A 107 5.28 -0.20 33.03
N ARG A 108 5.65 -0.60 34.23
CA ARG A 108 6.90 -0.16 34.88
C ARG A 108 8.12 -0.59 34.07
N TRP A 109 8.14 -1.83 33.56
CA TRP A 109 9.19 -2.30 32.65
C TRP A 109 9.29 -1.45 31.37
N GLU A 110 8.18 -0.95 30.85
CA GLU A 110 8.17 -0.03 29.69
C GLU A 110 8.80 1.33 30.05
N CYS A 111 8.48 1.88 31.23
CA CYS A 111 9.09 3.12 31.74
C CYS A 111 10.58 2.95 31.99
N GLU A 112 11.00 1.90 32.71
CA GLU A 112 12.41 1.63 33.02
C GLU A 112 13.26 1.44 31.76
N LYS A 113 12.74 0.76 30.74
CA LYS A 113 13.43 0.67 29.43
C LYS A 113 13.60 2.04 28.77
N SER A 114 12.56 2.88 28.82
CA SER A 114 12.61 4.21 28.20
C SER A 114 13.63 5.10 28.92
N LEU A 115 13.66 5.06 30.26
CA LEU A 115 14.68 5.74 31.07
C LEU A 115 16.09 5.23 30.77
N PHE A 116 16.28 3.91 30.74
CA PHE A 116 17.57 3.30 30.38
C PHE A 116 18.06 3.79 29.02
N LEU A 117 17.19 3.85 28.02
CA LEU A 117 17.55 4.38 26.70
C LEU A 117 17.93 5.86 26.75
N LEU A 118 17.15 6.69 27.43
CA LEU A 118 17.44 8.11 27.59
C LEU A 118 18.82 8.31 28.20
N GLU A 119 19.12 7.68 29.34
CA GLU A 119 20.41 7.79 30.04
C GLU A 119 21.62 7.38 29.18
N HIS A 120 21.44 6.45 28.26
CA HIS A 120 22.47 6.05 27.31
C HIS A 120 22.44 6.89 26.02
N GLY A 121 21.80 8.06 26.09
CA GLY A 121 21.74 9.06 25.05
C GLY A 121 20.88 8.70 23.86
N ILE A 122 19.87 7.82 24.01
CA ILE A 122 18.91 7.41 22.98
C ILE A 122 17.55 8.11 23.18
N PRO A 123 17.23 9.14 22.36
CA PRO A 123 15.99 9.90 22.45
C PRO A 123 14.79 8.98 22.26
N THR A 124 13.91 9.02 23.23
CA THR A 124 12.61 8.35 23.23
C THR A 124 11.61 9.21 24.02
N GLY A 125 10.35 8.79 24.09
CA GLY A 125 9.37 9.47 24.93
C GLY A 125 9.77 9.37 26.40
N GLN A 126 9.83 10.51 27.09
CA GLN A 126 10.17 10.57 28.51
C GLN A 126 9.00 10.04 29.34
N PRO A 127 9.14 8.91 30.06
CA PRO A 127 8.12 8.46 30.98
C PRO A 127 8.09 9.37 32.21
N ILE A 128 6.90 9.79 32.63
CA ILE A 128 6.67 10.63 33.82
C ILE A 128 5.82 9.94 34.88
N ALA A 129 5.04 8.93 34.50
CA ALA A 129 4.36 8.07 35.46
C ALA A 129 4.01 6.71 34.86
N CYS A 130 3.87 5.71 35.72
CA CYS A 130 3.20 4.46 35.41
C CYS A 130 2.43 3.96 36.64
N GLY A 131 1.37 3.22 36.43
CA GLY A 131 0.56 2.71 37.53
C GLY A 131 -0.52 1.76 37.07
N ARG A 132 -1.39 1.39 38.00
CA ARG A 132 -2.55 0.52 37.75
C ARG A 132 -3.71 0.92 38.66
N ASP A 133 -4.91 0.70 38.18
CA ASP A 133 -6.16 0.71 38.95
C ASP A 133 -6.89 -0.63 38.72
N PRO A 134 -8.12 -0.85 39.23
CA PRO A 134 -8.83 -2.12 39.05
C PRO A 134 -9.17 -2.46 37.59
N HIS A 135 -9.14 -1.47 36.69
CA HIS A 135 -9.60 -1.58 35.31
C HIS A 135 -8.45 -1.70 34.30
N ALA A 136 -7.35 -0.97 34.51
CA ALA A 136 -6.26 -0.89 33.57
C ALA A 136 -4.90 -0.61 34.21
N ALA A 137 -3.84 -0.90 33.45
CA ALA A 137 -2.48 -0.45 33.73
C ALA A 137 -2.09 0.69 32.77
N TYR A 138 -1.28 1.62 33.25
CA TYR A 138 -1.01 2.90 32.60
C TYR A 138 0.48 3.16 32.44
N VAL A 139 0.84 3.77 31.31
CA VAL A 139 2.14 4.40 31.05
C VAL A 139 1.88 5.81 30.56
N ILE A 140 2.45 6.79 31.24
CA ILE A 140 2.32 8.21 30.91
C ILE A 140 3.68 8.74 30.47
N THR A 141 3.73 9.29 29.25
CA THR A 141 4.95 9.89 28.68
C THR A 141 4.69 11.33 28.24
N LEU A 142 5.72 12.17 28.29
CA LEU A 142 5.66 13.51 27.73
C LEU A 142 5.46 13.50 26.22
N GLY A 143 4.66 14.46 25.75
CA GLY A 143 4.44 14.72 24.33
C GLY A 143 5.69 15.27 23.66
N LEU A 144 6.00 14.75 22.47
CA LEU A 144 7.03 15.29 21.60
C LEU A 144 6.36 16.20 20.56
N GLN A 145 6.77 17.46 20.47
CA GLN A 145 6.21 18.43 19.51
C GLN A 145 6.92 18.42 18.16
N ASP A 146 6.23 18.88 17.11
CA ASP A 146 6.74 19.00 15.74
C ASP A 146 7.37 17.71 15.19
N VAL A 147 6.89 16.57 15.69
CA VAL A 147 7.34 15.25 15.24
C VAL A 147 6.30 14.57 14.38
N VAL A 148 6.77 13.82 13.42
CA VAL A 148 5.95 12.95 12.58
C VAL A 148 6.65 11.60 12.40
N GLY A 149 5.89 10.54 12.11
CA GLY A 149 6.47 9.23 11.77
C GLY A 149 7.45 9.36 10.60
N LEU A 150 8.63 8.73 10.71
CA LEU A 150 9.68 8.77 9.70
C LEU A 150 9.18 8.27 8.34
N ASP A 151 8.33 7.25 8.35
CA ASP A 151 7.74 6.71 7.13
C ASP A 151 6.78 7.72 6.46
N TYR A 152 5.95 8.42 7.25
CA TYR A 152 5.07 9.49 6.78
C TYR A 152 5.90 10.66 6.25
N TRP A 153 6.91 11.10 7.01
CA TRP A 153 7.80 12.20 6.64
C TRP A 153 8.53 11.92 5.33
N LEU A 154 9.11 10.73 5.18
CA LEU A 154 9.80 10.33 3.95
C LEU A 154 8.86 10.23 2.73
N GLN A 155 7.57 9.95 2.94
CA GLN A 155 6.59 9.80 1.86
C GLN A 155 5.95 11.13 1.45
N HIS A 156 5.70 12.04 2.38
CA HIS A 156 4.86 13.22 2.14
C HIS A 156 5.60 14.54 2.28
N ILE A 157 6.65 14.61 3.12
CA ILE A 157 7.38 15.84 3.41
C ILE A 157 8.70 15.88 2.66
N TYR A 158 9.54 14.86 2.81
CA TYR A 158 10.86 14.78 2.16
C TYR A 158 10.84 15.05 0.64
N PRO A 159 9.87 14.53 -0.16
CA PRO A 159 9.84 14.80 -1.59
C PRO A 159 9.58 16.28 -1.93
N ARG A 160 8.91 17.02 -1.04
CA ARG A 160 8.53 18.43 -1.24
C ARG A 160 9.61 19.43 -0.79
N LEU A 161 10.66 18.96 -0.12
CA LEU A 161 11.79 19.80 0.28
C LEU A 161 12.59 20.30 -0.93
N SER A 162 13.37 21.36 -0.74
CA SER A 162 14.25 21.88 -1.79
C SER A 162 15.33 20.86 -2.20
N GLU A 163 15.92 21.01 -3.38
CA GLU A 163 16.94 20.08 -3.86
C GLU A 163 18.19 20.03 -2.96
N SER A 164 18.63 21.18 -2.46
CA SER A 164 19.76 21.29 -1.53
C SER A 164 19.48 20.56 -0.21
N GLU A 165 18.29 20.72 0.37
CA GLU A 165 17.90 20.00 1.59
C GLU A 165 17.82 18.50 1.37
N ARG A 166 17.21 18.06 0.25
CA ARG A 166 17.16 16.63 -0.10
C ARG A 166 18.58 16.06 -0.29
N ALA A 167 19.48 16.82 -0.92
CA ALA A 167 20.87 16.41 -1.11
C ALA A 167 21.60 16.25 0.23
N TYR A 168 21.46 17.21 1.16
CA TYR A 168 21.99 17.12 2.52
C TYR A 168 21.44 15.91 3.28
N LEU A 169 20.11 15.80 3.36
CA LEU A 169 19.41 14.74 4.11
C LEU A 169 19.69 13.35 3.56
N ARG A 170 19.98 13.21 2.26
CA ARG A 170 20.36 11.94 1.63
C ARG A 170 21.62 11.31 2.26
N PHE A 171 22.50 12.11 2.87
CA PHE A 171 23.69 11.62 3.56
C PHE A 171 23.53 11.65 5.08
N THR A 172 22.95 12.72 5.61
CA THR A 172 22.83 12.93 7.06
C THR A 172 21.85 11.94 7.71
N LEU A 173 20.67 11.73 7.11
CA LEU A 173 19.63 10.90 7.73
C LEU A 173 20.03 9.42 7.83
N PRO A 174 20.57 8.75 6.79
CA PRO A 174 21.04 7.38 6.91
C PRO A 174 22.17 7.23 7.94
N ARG A 175 23.06 8.22 8.07
CA ARG A 175 24.14 8.20 9.06
C ARG A 175 23.60 8.27 10.49
N LEU A 176 22.65 9.17 10.74
CA LEU A 176 22.00 9.30 12.04
C LEU A 176 21.25 8.02 12.42
N LEU A 177 20.39 7.51 11.54
CA LEU A 177 19.67 6.25 11.78
C LEU A 177 20.62 5.07 12.04
N ALA A 178 21.72 5.00 11.28
CA ALA A 178 22.72 3.95 11.46
C ALA A 178 23.43 4.06 12.81
N CYS A 179 23.75 5.29 13.25
CA CYS A 179 24.31 5.56 14.56
C CYS A 179 23.36 5.12 15.69
N TRP A 180 22.08 5.54 15.61
CA TRP A 180 21.05 5.20 16.58
C TRP A 180 20.87 3.69 16.74
N ILE A 181 20.71 2.99 15.62
CA ILE A 181 20.49 1.54 15.63
C ILE A 181 21.77 0.79 16.06
N ALA A 182 22.96 1.29 15.72
CA ALA A 182 24.21 0.73 16.20
C ALA A 182 24.33 0.82 17.73
N ARG A 183 24.06 2.00 18.30
CA ARG A 183 24.05 2.22 19.75
C ARG A 183 23.05 1.31 20.46
N LEU A 184 21.82 1.22 19.98
CA LEU A 184 20.81 0.28 20.50
C LEU A 184 21.36 -1.15 20.56
N HIS A 185 21.95 -1.62 19.46
CA HIS A 185 22.47 -2.98 19.40
C HIS A 185 23.70 -3.20 20.29
N SER A 186 24.58 -2.20 20.44
CA SER A 186 25.72 -2.25 21.36
C SER A 186 25.27 -2.28 22.83
N LEU A 187 24.14 -1.65 23.18
CA LEU A 187 23.52 -1.77 24.50
C LEU A 187 22.76 -3.10 24.70
N GLY A 188 22.74 -3.97 23.69
CA GLY A 188 22.00 -5.23 23.72
C GLY A 188 20.48 -5.07 23.62
N ALA A 189 19.99 -3.92 23.14
CA ALA A 189 18.58 -3.61 22.93
C ALA A 189 18.10 -4.16 21.58
N TYR A 190 17.41 -5.30 21.61
CA TYR A 190 16.74 -5.87 20.44
C TYR A 190 15.29 -5.37 20.35
N HIS A 191 14.93 -4.64 19.30
CA HIS A 191 13.58 -4.12 19.13
C HIS A 191 12.70 -5.07 18.28
N ALA A 192 11.74 -5.76 18.89
CA ALA A 192 10.99 -6.83 18.20
C ALA A 192 10.16 -6.36 17.00
N ASP A 193 9.79 -5.08 16.93
CA ASP A 193 9.10 -4.46 15.80
C ASP A 193 9.87 -3.28 15.18
N LEU A 194 11.17 -3.45 14.92
CA LEU A 194 11.98 -2.34 14.40
C LEU A 194 11.55 -1.97 12.96
N HIS A 195 10.83 -0.87 12.78
CA HIS A 195 10.41 -0.35 11.47
C HIS A 195 10.39 1.19 11.45
N ALA A 196 10.32 1.79 10.25
CA ALA A 196 10.38 3.24 10.09
C ALA A 196 9.31 4.01 10.90
N ASP A 197 8.08 3.51 10.98
CA ASP A 197 6.99 4.15 11.75
C ASP A 197 7.25 4.19 13.28
N ASN A 198 8.17 3.37 13.81
CA ASN A 198 8.60 3.45 15.22
C ASN A 198 9.72 4.49 15.45
N PHE A 199 10.06 5.27 14.43
CA PHE A 199 10.92 6.42 14.54
C PHE A 199 10.12 7.68 14.23
N LEU A 200 10.15 8.64 15.14
CA LEU A 200 9.62 9.97 14.92
C LEU A 200 10.75 10.90 14.48
N VAL A 201 10.47 11.80 13.56
CA VAL A 201 11.42 12.81 13.06
C VAL A 201 10.89 14.20 13.35
N ARG A 202 11.75 15.03 13.93
CA ARG A 202 11.59 16.48 13.94
C ARG A 202 12.63 17.06 13.00
N TYR A 203 12.18 17.81 12.00
CA TYR A 203 13.06 18.47 11.05
C TYR A 203 12.66 19.94 10.92
N ARG A 204 13.62 20.81 11.17
CA ARG A 204 13.52 22.26 10.91
C ARG A 204 14.59 22.61 9.88
N PRO A 205 14.27 23.40 8.83
CA PRO A 205 15.26 23.83 7.85
C PRO A 205 16.50 24.40 8.53
N HIS A 206 17.68 24.13 7.94
CA HIS A 206 18.99 24.54 8.45
C HIS A 206 19.41 23.94 9.80
N ARG A 207 18.63 23.04 10.42
CA ARG A 207 19.02 22.27 11.61
C ARG A 207 19.22 20.80 11.29
N ALA A 208 19.99 20.10 12.12
CA ALA A 208 20.11 18.65 12.02
C ALA A 208 18.75 17.99 12.36
N PRO A 209 18.33 16.94 11.64
CA PRO A 209 17.11 16.23 11.98
C PRO A 209 17.28 15.49 13.30
N GLU A 210 16.29 15.63 14.18
CA GLU A 210 16.20 14.88 15.44
C GLU A 210 15.35 13.63 15.21
N ILE A 211 15.75 12.50 15.82
CA ILE A 211 15.08 11.22 15.66
C ILE A 211 14.78 10.66 17.04
N PHE A 212 13.53 10.29 17.27
CA PHE A 212 13.07 9.72 18.53
C PHE A 212 12.56 8.30 18.29
N LEU A 213 13.01 7.35 19.08
CA LEU A 213 12.47 5.99 19.08
C LEU A 213 11.17 5.98 19.90
N ILE A 214 10.12 5.36 19.38
CA ILE A 214 8.91 5.08 20.15
C ILE A 214 8.73 3.58 20.35
N ASP A 215 7.73 3.22 21.16
CA ASP A 215 7.32 1.84 21.39
C ASP A 215 8.37 0.94 22.07
N THR A 216 9.09 1.53 23.04
CA THR A 216 10.15 0.90 23.84
C THR A 216 9.74 -0.40 24.54
N HIS A 217 8.45 -0.68 24.72
CA HIS A 217 7.96 -1.95 25.27
C HIS A 217 8.34 -3.18 24.44
N GLU A 218 8.54 -3.02 23.12
CA GLU A 218 8.99 -4.07 22.20
C GLU A 218 10.50 -4.38 22.31
N ILE A 219 11.24 -3.60 23.12
CA ILE A 219 12.66 -3.78 23.34
C ILE A 219 12.91 -4.90 24.34
N ARG A 220 13.85 -5.78 24.00
CA ARG A 220 14.40 -6.81 24.87
C ARG A 220 15.86 -6.49 25.11
N LEU A 221 16.24 -6.34 26.38
CA LEU A 221 17.59 -6.00 26.79
C LEU A 221 18.37 -7.28 27.08
N SER A 222 19.63 -7.30 26.64
CA SER A 222 20.54 -8.43 26.77
C SER A 222 21.99 -7.96 26.68
N LYS A 223 22.94 -8.88 26.46
CA LYS A 223 24.32 -8.52 26.07
C LYS A 223 24.33 -7.84 24.68
N PRO A 224 25.40 -7.12 24.30
CA PRO A 224 25.54 -6.55 22.95
C PRO A 224 25.15 -7.55 21.86
N LEU A 225 24.36 -7.12 20.88
CA LEU A 225 23.73 -8.05 19.96
C LEU A 225 24.74 -8.73 19.03
N SER A 226 24.64 -10.06 18.95
CA SER A 226 25.37 -10.88 17.98
C SER A 226 25.01 -10.52 16.54
N TRP A 227 25.82 -10.97 15.57
CA TRP A 227 25.49 -10.82 14.14
C TRP A 227 24.11 -11.41 13.79
N ILE A 228 23.75 -12.56 14.36
CA ILE A 228 22.47 -13.23 14.06
C ILE A 228 21.29 -12.37 14.51
N GLN A 229 21.35 -11.81 15.73
CA GLN A 229 20.34 -10.90 16.25
C GLN A 229 20.32 -9.57 15.48
N THR A 230 21.49 -8.99 15.23
CA THR A 230 21.65 -7.74 14.46
C THR A 230 21.05 -7.88 13.06
N ARG A 231 21.40 -8.93 12.31
CA ARG A 231 20.88 -9.18 10.97
C ARG A 231 19.37 -9.33 10.98
N ARG A 232 18.80 -10.04 11.97
CA ARG A 232 17.35 -10.17 12.14
C ARG A 232 16.71 -8.80 12.37
N ASN A 233 17.27 -7.99 13.27
CA ASN A 233 16.71 -6.70 13.63
C ASN A 233 16.82 -5.67 12.51
N LEU A 234 17.99 -5.53 11.88
CA LEU A 234 18.20 -4.70 10.70
C LEU A 234 17.33 -5.12 9.51
N ALA A 235 17.03 -6.41 9.36
CA ALA A 235 16.13 -6.88 8.32
C ALA A 235 14.65 -6.53 8.59
N LEU A 236 14.23 -6.33 9.85
CA LEU A 236 12.91 -5.75 10.15
C LEU A 236 12.85 -4.31 9.62
N PHE A 237 13.86 -3.51 9.97
CA PHE A 237 13.97 -2.12 9.57
C PHE A 237 14.06 -1.96 8.05
N GLY A 238 14.95 -2.75 7.44
CA GLY A 238 15.24 -2.70 6.00
C GLY A 238 14.06 -3.03 5.10
N ARG A 239 13.05 -3.79 5.57
CA ARG A 239 11.86 -4.17 4.78
C ARG A 239 11.20 -2.97 4.10
N TRP A 240 11.03 -1.87 4.83
CA TRP A 240 10.37 -0.67 4.30
C TRP A 240 11.23 0.04 3.24
N PHE A 241 12.57 0.03 3.42
CA PHE A 241 13.55 0.69 2.55
C PHE A 241 13.97 -0.14 1.32
N LEU A 242 13.73 -1.46 1.29
CA LEU A 242 14.14 -2.32 0.16
C LEU A 242 13.58 -1.85 -1.19
N ASP A 243 12.35 -1.34 -1.19
CA ASP A 243 11.65 -0.86 -2.40
C ASP A 243 11.74 0.66 -2.59
N ARG A 244 12.18 1.40 -1.57
CA ARG A 244 12.20 2.87 -1.55
C ARG A 244 13.61 3.46 -1.71
N CYS A 245 14.65 2.70 -1.37
CA CYS A 245 16.04 3.11 -1.49
C CYS A 245 16.79 2.27 -2.52
N THR A 246 17.89 2.81 -3.05
CA THR A 246 18.78 2.04 -3.91
C THR A 246 19.63 1.07 -3.08
N SER A 247 20.19 0.04 -3.74
CA SER A 247 21.16 -0.84 -3.08
C SER A 247 22.41 -0.10 -2.62
N LEU A 248 22.77 1.00 -3.29
CA LEU A 248 23.88 1.86 -2.88
C LEU A 248 23.55 2.58 -1.56
N ASP A 249 22.35 3.17 -1.45
CA ASP A 249 21.92 3.87 -0.23
C ASP A 249 21.88 2.90 0.96
N ARG A 250 21.39 1.66 0.76
CA ARG A 250 21.39 0.62 1.81
C ARG A 250 22.79 0.18 2.22
N ARG A 251 23.72 0.02 1.26
CA ARG A 251 25.12 -0.28 1.55
C ARG A 251 25.78 0.86 2.32
N ARG A 252 25.47 2.11 1.97
CA ARG A 252 25.94 3.30 2.68
C ARG A 252 25.43 3.32 4.13
N PHE A 253 24.14 3.08 4.34
CA PHE A 253 23.56 2.93 5.68
C PHE A 253 24.31 1.85 6.48
N PHE A 254 24.51 0.66 5.89
CA PHE A 254 25.19 -0.43 6.58
C PHE A 254 26.67 -0.12 6.85
N HIS A 255 27.34 0.63 5.97
CA HIS A 255 28.69 1.11 6.20
C HIS A 255 28.74 2.06 7.41
N TYR A 256 27.85 3.06 7.49
CA TYR A 256 27.76 3.91 8.67
C TYR A 256 27.44 3.11 9.94
N TYR A 257 26.57 2.10 9.83
CA TYR A 257 26.21 1.24 10.96
C TYR A 257 27.44 0.53 11.52
N LEU A 258 28.29 -0.03 10.65
CA LEU A 258 29.53 -0.68 11.04
C LEU A 258 30.55 0.29 11.66
N GLN A 259 30.61 1.55 11.21
CA GLN A 259 31.47 2.57 11.83
C GLN A 259 31.11 2.86 13.30
N TYR A 260 29.83 2.71 13.66
CA TYR A 260 29.36 2.89 15.03
C TYR A 260 29.31 1.59 15.84
N ARG A 261 29.40 0.42 15.20
CA ARG A 261 29.59 -0.90 15.85
C ARG A 261 31.08 -1.22 16.04
N ARG A 262 31.75 -0.39 16.84
CA ARG A 262 33.19 -0.51 17.13
C ARG A 262 33.56 -1.79 17.86
N ASP A 263 32.59 -2.46 18.47
CA ASP A 263 32.75 -3.78 19.09
C ASP A 263 33.06 -4.90 18.09
N TRP A 264 32.95 -4.63 16.77
CA TRP A 264 33.28 -5.58 15.71
C TRP A 264 34.52 -5.13 14.93
N GLU A 265 35.65 -5.77 15.20
CA GLU A 265 36.88 -5.60 14.43
C GLU A 265 36.80 -6.39 13.12
N LEU A 266 36.32 -5.76 12.05
CA LEU A 266 36.07 -6.41 10.76
C LEU A 266 36.90 -5.81 9.63
N ASP A 267 37.57 -6.69 8.87
CA ASP A 267 38.26 -6.30 7.64
C ASP A 267 37.27 -5.93 6.50
N ARG A 268 37.77 -5.29 5.43
CA ARG A 268 36.93 -4.85 4.31
C ARG A 268 36.19 -6.00 3.61
N HIS A 269 36.79 -7.18 3.50
CA HIS A 269 36.19 -8.33 2.83
C HIS A 269 35.04 -8.92 3.67
N GLN A 270 35.24 -9.02 4.98
CA GLN A 270 34.22 -9.42 5.95
C GLN A 270 33.03 -8.45 5.94
N GLN A 271 33.28 -7.14 5.96
CA GLN A 271 32.22 -6.12 5.86
C GLN A 271 31.37 -6.29 4.59
N GLN A 272 32.00 -6.51 3.43
CA GLN A 272 31.30 -6.77 2.17
C GLN A 272 30.50 -8.07 2.18
N ARG A 273 31.02 -9.13 2.83
CA ARG A 273 30.31 -10.40 3.02
C ARG A 273 29.07 -10.21 3.88
N LEU A 274 29.17 -9.50 5.00
CA LEU A 274 28.03 -9.19 5.87
C LEU A 274 26.99 -8.32 5.15
N ALA A 275 27.42 -7.32 4.38
CA ALA A 275 26.51 -6.46 3.61
C ALA A 275 25.69 -7.26 2.58
N ARG A 276 26.33 -8.19 1.86
CA ARG A 276 25.63 -9.11 0.94
C ARG A 276 24.65 -10.02 1.68
N ASN A 277 25.10 -10.59 2.80
CA ASN A 277 24.26 -11.48 3.62
C ASN A 277 23.04 -10.75 4.20
N LEU A 278 23.20 -9.52 4.67
CA LEU A 278 22.09 -8.69 5.17
C LEU A 278 21.09 -8.37 4.05
N GLU A 279 21.57 -7.99 2.87
CA GLU A 279 20.71 -7.69 1.72
C GLU A 279 19.88 -8.92 1.33
N GLU A 280 20.50 -10.09 1.16
CA GLU A 280 19.82 -11.35 0.84
C GLU A 280 18.82 -11.75 1.93
N TYR A 281 19.23 -11.68 3.20
CA TYR A 281 18.36 -12.01 4.32
C TYR A 281 17.17 -11.04 4.42
N SER A 282 17.37 -9.75 4.16
CA SER A 282 16.31 -8.74 4.15
C SER A 282 15.27 -9.04 3.05
N TRP A 283 15.72 -9.43 1.86
CA TRP A 283 14.82 -9.85 0.78
C TRP A 283 14.02 -11.11 1.16
N GLY A 284 14.67 -12.13 1.72
CA GLY A 284 13.99 -13.34 2.20
C GLY A 284 12.96 -13.03 3.30
N SER A 285 13.36 -12.20 4.26
CA SER A 285 12.53 -11.69 5.35
C SER A 285 11.28 -10.95 4.84
N LEU A 286 11.45 -10.05 3.87
CA LEU A 286 10.35 -9.32 3.22
C LEU A 286 9.41 -10.26 2.46
N GLN A 287 9.95 -11.26 1.75
CA GLN A 287 9.14 -12.25 1.03
C GLN A 287 8.31 -13.12 1.99
N CYS A 288 8.89 -13.55 3.11
CA CYS A 288 8.19 -14.30 4.15
C CYS A 288 7.09 -13.46 4.81
N PHE A 289 7.36 -12.17 5.09
CA PHE A 289 6.36 -11.23 5.57
C PHE A 289 5.17 -11.15 4.61
N TYR A 290 5.43 -10.91 3.32
CA TYR A 290 4.35 -10.83 2.35
C TYR A 290 3.63 -12.16 2.11
N ARG A 291 4.31 -13.32 2.17
CA ARG A 291 3.64 -14.63 2.02
C ARG A 291 2.57 -14.86 3.10
N ARG A 292 2.80 -14.34 4.31
CA ARG A 292 1.80 -14.37 5.40
C ARG A 292 0.66 -13.41 5.10
N HIS A 293 0.96 -12.17 4.70
CA HIS A 293 -0.05 -11.16 4.39
C HIS A 293 -0.91 -11.51 3.17
N ASP A 294 -0.33 -12.11 2.14
CA ASP A 294 -1.01 -12.49 0.89
C ASP A 294 -2.23 -13.40 1.17
N LYS A 295 -2.25 -14.17 2.27
CA LYS A 295 -3.37 -15.07 2.63
C LYS A 295 -4.61 -14.38 3.21
N ARG A 296 -4.49 -13.14 3.69
CA ARG A 296 -5.55 -12.40 4.41
C ARG A 296 -6.87 -12.24 3.66
N PRO A 297 -6.93 -12.02 2.33
CA PRO A 297 -8.20 -11.86 1.60
C PRO A 297 -9.11 -13.09 1.59
N TRP A 298 -8.62 -14.21 2.12
CA TRP A 298 -9.32 -15.50 2.16
C TRP A 298 -9.62 -15.98 3.59
N GLN A 299 -9.48 -15.08 4.57
CA GLN A 299 -9.67 -15.36 6.00
C GLN A 299 -10.50 -14.24 6.61
N LYS A 300 -11.36 -14.55 7.59
CA LYS A 300 -12.03 -13.51 8.38
C LYS A 300 -10.99 -12.82 9.27
N ASN A 301 -10.87 -11.51 9.15
CA ASN A 301 -9.95 -10.68 9.95
C ASN A 301 -10.43 -9.22 9.93
N ARG A 302 -9.72 -8.33 10.62
CA ARG A 302 -10.04 -6.89 10.68
C ARG A 302 -10.22 -6.22 9.30
N TYR A 303 -9.60 -6.74 8.25
CA TYR A 303 -9.62 -6.14 6.92
C TYR A 303 -10.60 -6.83 5.96
N PHE A 304 -11.01 -8.07 6.23
CA PHE A 304 -11.81 -8.88 5.33
C PHE A 304 -12.87 -9.68 6.05
N TYR A 305 -14.06 -9.74 5.47
CA TYR A 305 -15.15 -10.58 5.96
C TYR A 305 -15.73 -11.44 4.85
N LEU A 306 -16.48 -12.46 5.26
CA LEU A 306 -17.21 -13.35 4.38
C LEU A 306 -18.71 -13.09 4.54
N TRP A 307 -19.36 -12.71 3.45
CA TRP A 307 -20.81 -12.52 3.36
C TRP A 307 -21.48 -13.68 2.64
N ARG A 308 -22.71 -14.00 3.04
CA ARG A 308 -23.60 -14.96 2.38
C ARG A 308 -25.01 -14.41 2.37
N SER A 309 -25.69 -14.48 1.23
CA SER A 309 -27.12 -14.16 1.16
C SER A 309 -27.97 -15.29 1.72
N ALA A 310 -29.25 -15.00 1.98
CA ALA A 310 -30.29 -16.02 2.06
C ALA A 310 -30.34 -16.84 0.76
N GLN A 311 -30.97 -18.01 0.84
CA GLN A 311 -31.18 -18.85 -0.34
C GLN A 311 -32.22 -18.17 -1.24
N LEU A 312 -31.85 -17.97 -2.51
CA LEU A 312 -32.66 -17.29 -3.51
C LEU A 312 -32.98 -18.29 -4.62
N THR A 313 -34.21 -18.25 -5.09
CA THR A 313 -34.62 -18.98 -6.28
C THR A 313 -34.51 -18.03 -7.46
N ASN A 314 -33.69 -18.37 -8.45
CA ASN A 314 -33.58 -17.52 -9.63
C ASN A 314 -34.80 -17.65 -10.57
N HIS A 315 -34.87 -16.83 -11.61
CA HIS A 315 -35.92 -16.84 -12.64
C HIS A 315 -36.08 -18.16 -13.43
N LEU A 316 -35.22 -19.15 -13.19
CA LEU A 316 -35.26 -20.50 -13.77
C LEU A 316 -35.54 -21.58 -12.71
N ALA A 317 -36.15 -21.22 -11.57
CA ALA A 317 -36.47 -22.10 -10.44
C ALA A 317 -35.26 -22.83 -9.83
N ARG A 318 -34.03 -22.33 -10.05
CA ARG A 318 -32.82 -22.91 -9.44
C ARG A 318 -32.50 -22.19 -8.14
N SER A 319 -32.50 -22.95 -7.05
CA SER A 319 -32.06 -22.43 -5.76
C SER A 319 -30.54 -22.23 -5.74
N GLY A 320 -30.13 -21.06 -5.28
CA GLY A 320 -28.74 -20.66 -5.17
C GLY A 320 -28.54 -19.68 -4.04
N ARG A 321 -27.29 -19.30 -3.82
CA ARG A 321 -26.96 -18.22 -2.88
C ARG A 321 -25.76 -17.45 -3.38
N TRP A 322 -25.74 -16.17 -3.01
CA TRP A 322 -24.56 -15.34 -3.12
C TRP A 322 -23.60 -15.63 -1.97
N GLN A 323 -22.32 -15.66 -2.31
CA GLN A 323 -21.23 -15.67 -1.34
C GLN A 323 -20.19 -14.65 -1.78
N ALA A 324 -19.68 -13.84 -0.85
CA ALA A 324 -18.67 -12.84 -1.16
C ALA A 324 -17.55 -12.79 -0.14
N TRP A 325 -16.31 -12.63 -0.62
CA TRP A 325 -15.22 -12.09 0.18
C TRP A 325 -15.13 -10.59 -0.10
N ALA A 326 -15.15 -9.77 0.95
CA ALA A 326 -15.17 -8.32 0.82
C ALA A 326 -14.21 -7.66 1.82
N VAL A 327 -13.73 -6.45 1.47
CA VAL A 327 -13.01 -5.59 2.42
C VAL A 327 -13.95 -5.11 3.52
N ALA A 328 -13.47 -4.95 4.75
CA ALA A 328 -14.27 -4.54 5.91
C ALA A 328 -14.95 -3.17 5.75
N GLU A 329 -14.38 -2.31 4.89
CA GLU A 329 -14.89 -0.97 4.56
C GLU A 329 -16.14 -0.99 3.66
N LEU A 330 -16.45 -2.12 3.00
CA LEU A 330 -17.59 -2.26 2.10
C LEU A 330 -18.79 -2.81 2.88
N PRO A 331 -19.88 -2.04 3.08
CA PRO A 331 -21.07 -2.50 3.79
C PRO A 331 -21.77 -3.67 3.07
N THR A 332 -22.47 -4.50 3.83
CA THR A 332 -23.25 -5.63 3.27
C THR A 332 -24.35 -5.17 2.33
N GLU A 333 -24.89 -3.97 2.53
CA GLU A 333 -25.95 -3.40 1.67
C GLU A 333 -25.45 -3.13 0.25
N SER A 334 -24.20 -2.66 0.13
CA SER A 334 -23.56 -2.50 -1.18
C SER A 334 -23.38 -3.84 -1.91
N LEU A 335 -23.10 -4.93 -1.18
CA LEU A 335 -23.03 -6.27 -1.76
C LEU A 335 -24.40 -6.77 -2.23
N ARG A 336 -25.46 -6.52 -1.46
CA ARG A 336 -26.85 -6.85 -1.84
C ARG A 336 -27.27 -6.10 -3.10
N HIS A 337 -27.02 -4.79 -3.14
CA HIS A 337 -27.31 -3.95 -4.29
C HIS A 337 -26.63 -4.47 -5.58
N VAL A 338 -25.33 -4.80 -5.52
CA VAL A 338 -24.61 -5.35 -6.67
C VAL A 338 -25.12 -6.75 -7.07
N ALA A 339 -25.50 -7.58 -6.10
CA ALA A 339 -26.08 -8.89 -6.37
C ALA A 339 -27.42 -8.77 -7.12
N LEU A 340 -28.31 -7.87 -6.70
CA LEU A 340 -29.58 -7.59 -7.37
C LEU A 340 -29.38 -7.06 -8.80
N GLN A 341 -28.46 -6.11 -8.98
CA GLN A 341 -28.09 -5.61 -10.31
C GLN A 341 -27.59 -6.74 -11.22
N ALA A 342 -26.77 -7.64 -10.69
CA ALA A 342 -26.25 -8.77 -11.46
C ALA A 342 -27.35 -9.72 -11.92
N GLU A 343 -28.37 -9.97 -11.10
CA GLU A 343 -29.53 -10.80 -11.46
C GLU A 343 -30.33 -10.16 -12.61
N GLN A 344 -30.65 -8.87 -12.49
CA GLN A 344 -31.39 -8.12 -13.51
C GLN A 344 -30.63 -8.07 -14.84
N LEU A 345 -29.35 -7.70 -14.82
CA LEU A 345 -28.53 -7.59 -16.03
C LEU A 345 -28.30 -8.94 -16.71
N LEU A 346 -28.08 -10.01 -15.93
CA LEU A 346 -27.91 -11.34 -16.50
C LEU A 346 -29.21 -11.91 -17.06
N ALA A 347 -30.36 -11.60 -16.46
CA ALA A 347 -31.67 -11.98 -17.01
C ALA A 347 -31.93 -11.26 -18.34
N ALA A 348 -31.74 -9.94 -18.39
CA ALA A 348 -31.89 -9.14 -19.61
C ALA A 348 -30.96 -9.63 -20.74
N TRP A 349 -29.68 -9.86 -20.44
CA TRP A 349 -28.72 -10.38 -21.43
C TRP A 349 -29.07 -11.80 -21.91
N GLN A 350 -29.66 -12.65 -21.06
CA GLN A 350 -30.13 -13.98 -21.49
C GLN A 350 -31.35 -13.89 -22.41
N ALA A 351 -32.28 -12.98 -22.12
CA ALA A 351 -33.47 -12.75 -22.94
C ALA A 351 -33.13 -12.22 -24.35
N GLN A 352 -32.07 -11.42 -24.47
CA GLN A 352 -31.58 -10.87 -25.73
C GLN A 352 -30.83 -11.89 -26.62
N LYS A 353 -30.54 -13.11 -26.14
CA LYS A 353 -29.95 -14.13 -26.99
C LYS A 353 -31.02 -14.77 -27.86
N PRO A 354 -30.81 -14.89 -29.18
CA PRO A 354 -31.73 -15.65 -30.02
C PRO A 354 -31.83 -17.07 -29.42
N ARG A 355 -33.06 -17.50 -29.14
CA ARG A 355 -33.34 -18.87 -28.72
C ARG A 355 -32.88 -19.77 -29.87
N THR A 356 -31.74 -20.41 -29.71
CA THR A 356 -31.41 -21.56 -30.55
C THR A 356 -32.38 -22.66 -30.16
N HIS A 357 -33.49 -22.75 -30.90
CA HIS A 357 -34.34 -23.92 -30.88
C HIS A 357 -33.49 -25.16 -31.23
N SER A 358 -33.77 -26.25 -30.53
CA SER A 358 -33.24 -27.60 -30.71
C SER A 358 -34.45 -28.52 -30.80
N PRO A 359 -34.31 -29.77 -31.27
CA PRO A 359 -33.70 -30.26 -32.52
C PRO A 359 -34.82 -30.60 -33.55
N PHE A 360 -34.59 -30.45 -34.85
CA PHE A 360 -35.48 -31.05 -35.85
C PHE A 360 -34.75 -32.16 -36.60
N HIS A 361 -35.53 -33.21 -36.86
CA HIS A 361 -35.18 -34.47 -37.49
C HIS A 361 -34.37 -34.31 -38.78
N ALA A 362 -33.52 -35.30 -39.02
CA ALA A 362 -32.90 -35.53 -40.31
C ALA A 362 -33.98 -35.75 -41.38
N SER A 363 -33.95 -34.93 -42.42
CA SER A 363 -34.48 -35.25 -43.74
C SER A 363 -33.63 -34.49 -44.75
N THR A 364 -33.06 -35.28 -45.65
CA THR A 364 -32.16 -34.95 -46.74
C THR A 364 -32.83 -33.98 -47.72
N GLU A 365 -32.13 -32.92 -48.13
CA GLU A 365 -32.14 -32.45 -49.53
C GLU A 365 -31.03 -31.43 -49.78
N LEU A 366 -30.39 -31.59 -50.95
CA LEU A 366 -29.28 -30.79 -51.44
C LEU A 366 -29.73 -29.37 -51.83
N GLY A 367 -28.90 -28.39 -51.50
CA GLY A 367 -29.06 -27.02 -52.00
C GLY A 367 -27.83 -26.17 -51.68
N LEU A 368 -26.92 -26.08 -52.65
CA LEU A 368 -25.81 -25.13 -52.66
C LEU A 368 -26.35 -23.69 -52.57
N THR A 369 -25.78 -22.87 -51.70
CA THR A 369 -25.50 -21.44 -51.98
C THR A 369 -24.51 -20.88 -50.97
N PHE A 370 -23.43 -20.33 -51.51
CA PHE A 370 -22.42 -19.57 -50.76
C PHE A 370 -23.01 -18.25 -50.28
N GLY A 371 -22.84 -17.97 -48.99
CA GLY A 371 -23.12 -16.66 -48.38
C GLY A 371 -22.02 -16.32 -47.39
N THR A 372 -20.97 -15.67 -47.90
CA THR A 372 -19.94 -15.01 -47.09
C THR A 372 -20.60 -13.93 -46.24
N ASP A 373 -20.39 -13.93 -44.92
CA ASP A 373 -20.37 -12.65 -44.24
C ASP A 373 -19.35 -12.53 -43.11
N HIS A 374 -18.53 -11.50 -43.29
CA HIS A 374 -17.39 -11.13 -42.50
C HIS A 374 -17.83 -10.16 -41.40
N ASN A 375 -17.71 -10.54 -40.13
CA ASN A 375 -17.39 -9.56 -39.09
C ASN A 375 -16.85 -10.21 -37.81
N LYS A 376 -15.54 -10.46 -37.78
CA LYS A 376 -14.77 -10.78 -36.57
C LYS A 376 -13.51 -9.93 -36.57
N GLY A 377 -13.65 -8.67 -36.15
CA GLY A 377 -12.60 -7.69 -36.38
C GLY A 377 -12.48 -6.53 -35.41
N GLN A 378 -12.91 -6.62 -34.15
CA GLN A 378 -12.53 -5.60 -33.15
C GLN A 378 -12.15 -6.22 -31.80
N ARG A 379 -10.84 -6.41 -31.60
CA ARG A 379 -10.25 -6.44 -30.25
C ARG A 379 -9.87 -5.02 -29.91
N SER A 380 -10.87 -4.24 -29.52
CA SER A 380 -10.68 -2.83 -29.20
C SER A 380 -10.13 -2.63 -27.79
N ALA A 381 -9.31 -1.61 -27.70
CA ALA A 381 -8.72 -1.04 -26.51
C ALA A 381 -9.79 -0.63 -25.49
N TYR A 382 -9.37 -0.46 -24.23
CA TYR A 382 -10.20 0.09 -23.16
C TYR A 382 -10.49 1.56 -23.48
N ARG A 383 -11.51 1.83 -24.30
CA ARG A 383 -12.05 3.18 -24.49
C ARG A 383 -12.85 3.54 -23.25
N TYR A 384 -12.26 4.33 -22.37
CA TYR A 384 -13.02 5.12 -21.42
C TYR A 384 -13.77 6.17 -22.24
N GLY A 385 -15.10 6.03 -22.31
CA GLY A 385 -15.95 6.93 -23.09
C GLY A 385 -15.85 8.36 -22.59
N LEU A 386 -15.36 9.24 -23.46
CA LEU A 386 -15.62 10.68 -23.43
C LEU A 386 -16.81 10.90 -24.37
N THR A 387 -17.94 11.34 -23.81
CA THR A 387 -19.01 11.93 -24.61
C THR A 387 -18.61 13.39 -24.84
N VAL A 388 -18.13 13.71 -26.04
CA VAL A 388 -17.93 15.09 -26.48
C VAL A 388 -19.22 15.50 -27.18
N ALA A 389 -20.00 16.38 -26.57
CA ALA A 389 -21.03 17.12 -27.28
C ALA A 389 -20.35 18.31 -27.98
N ASN A 390 -20.27 18.24 -29.31
CA ASN A 390 -19.97 19.40 -30.15
C ASN A 390 -21.29 20.13 -30.41
N SER A 391 -21.36 21.41 -30.06
CA SER A 391 -22.25 22.37 -30.72
C SER A 391 -21.44 23.61 -31.05
N ALA A 392 -21.22 23.82 -32.35
CA ALA A 392 -20.69 25.04 -32.93
C ALA A 392 -21.88 25.86 -33.46
N GLY A 393 -21.84 27.19 -33.29
CA GLY A 393 -22.79 28.09 -33.96
C GLY A 393 -22.86 29.51 -33.39
N LEU A 394 -21.96 30.36 -33.89
CA LEU A 394 -22.14 31.79 -34.24
C LEU A 394 -22.28 32.88 -33.12
N ALA A 395 -21.51 33.95 -33.33
CA ALA A 395 -21.33 35.19 -32.54
C ALA A 395 -22.22 36.34 -33.10
N PRO A 396 -22.03 37.67 -32.82
CA PRO A 396 -21.33 38.42 -31.75
C PRO A 396 -22.16 39.61 -31.15
N SER A 397 -21.50 40.56 -30.44
CA SER A 397 -21.95 41.90 -29.92
C SER A 397 -22.71 41.88 -28.56
N ASP A 398 -22.54 42.78 -27.58
CA ASP A 398 -21.98 44.14 -27.51
C ASP A 398 -21.62 44.54 -26.05
N SER A 399 -20.61 45.42 -25.93
CA SER A 399 -20.33 46.51 -24.94
C SER A 399 -20.79 46.54 -23.47
N GLN A 400 -19.84 46.99 -22.62
CA GLN A 400 -19.96 47.82 -21.37
C GLN A 400 -20.52 47.11 -20.11
N GLN A 401 -20.10 47.31 -18.84
CA GLN A 401 -19.39 48.39 -18.14
C GLN A 401 -18.88 47.88 -16.77
N LEU A 402 -17.95 48.63 -16.14
CA LEU A 402 -17.44 48.51 -14.77
C LEU A 402 -18.54 48.39 -13.68
N THR A 403 -18.28 47.63 -12.61
CA THR A 403 -18.26 48.14 -11.21
C THR A 403 -17.59 47.16 -10.23
N THR A 404 -16.87 47.76 -9.30
CA THR A 404 -16.16 47.24 -8.12
C THR A 404 -17.09 46.72 -7.02
N ASN A 405 -16.72 45.62 -6.32
CA ASN A 405 -16.49 45.58 -4.87
C ASN A 405 -16.44 44.15 -4.30
N THR A 406 -15.43 43.96 -3.44
CA THR A 406 -15.33 43.09 -2.26
C THR A 406 -16.53 42.24 -1.86
N GLU A 407 -16.32 40.92 -1.77
CA GLU A 407 -16.45 40.14 -0.52
C GLU A 407 -15.98 38.69 -0.77
N THR A 408 -15.02 38.26 0.05
CA THR A 408 -14.40 36.93 -0.04
C THR A 408 -15.14 35.97 0.88
N GLU A 409 -16.30 35.48 0.45
CA GLU A 409 -16.93 34.32 1.09
C GLU A 409 -16.49 33.04 0.37
N ALA A 410 -15.83 32.17 1.13
CA ALA A 410 -15.47 30.83 0.71
C ALA A 410 -16.73 30.00 0.45
N ILE A 411 -17.16 29.97 -0.82
CA ILE A 411 -18.16 29.02 -1.30
C ILE A 411 -17.58 27.61 -1.10
N VAL A 412 -18.03 26.97 -0.03
CA VAL A 412 -17.96 25.52 0.15
C VAL A 412 -18.71 24.89 -1.03
N SER A 413 -17.97 24.58 -2.09
CA SER A 413 -18.50 23.89 -3.25
C SER A 413 -19.02 22.52 -2.79
N ARG A 414 -20.35 22.41 -2.70
CA ARG A 414 -21.07 21.12 -2.61
C ARG A 414 -20.47 20.18 -3.66
N PRO A 415 -20.17 18.90 -3.33
CA PRO A 415 -19.73 17.96 -4.33
C PRO A 415 -20.82 17.83 -5.39
N ALA A 416 -20.48 18.13 -6.64
CA ALA A 416 -21.37 17.94 -7.78
C ALA A 416 -21.98 16.53 -7.70
N ALA A 417 -23.32 16.45 -7.73
CA ALA A 417 -24.03 15.17 -7.70
C ALA A 417 -23.48 14.29 -8.83
N LEU A 418 -22.87 13.16 -8.48
CA LEU A 418 -22.44 12.17 -9.46
C LEU A 418 -23.67 11.79 -10.30
N PRO A 419 -23.61 11.88 -11.65
CA PRO A 419 -24.73 11.46 -12.49
C PRO A 419 -25.08 10.01 -12.14
N SER A 420 -26.38 9.71 -12.08
CA SER A 420 -26.89 8.35 -11.87
C SER A 420 -26.31 7.43 -12.95
N LEU A 421 -25.26 6.70 -12.61
CA LEU A 421 -24.67 5.68 -13.47
C LEU A 421 -25.69 4.55 -13.61
N VAL A 422 -26.53 4.62 -14.66
CA VAL A 422 -27.44 3.53 -15.01
C VAL A 422 -26.58 2.31 -15.38
N PRO A 423 -26.71 1.19 -14.66
CA PRO A 423 -25.91 0.01 -14.94
C PRO A 423 -26.20 -0.52 -16.35
N HIS A 424 -25.18 -0.56 -17.21
CA HIS A 424 -25.30 -1.08 -18.55
C HIS A 424 -24.31 -2.24 -18.78
N TRP A 425 -24.84 -3.39 -19.20
CA TRP A 425 -24.04 -4.59 -19.45
C TRP A 425 -23.23 -4.46 -20.75
N GLN A 426 -21.90 -4.57 -20.62
CA GLN A 426 -20.98 -4.60 -21.75
C GLN A 426 -20.43 -6.02 -21.93
N ASP A 427 -20.91 -6.72 -22.97
CA ASP A 427 -20.55 -8.12 -23.26
C ASP A 427 -19.11 -8.23 -23.81
N ARG A 428 -18.32 -9.17 -23.29
CA ARG A 428 -16.99 -9.55 -23.81
C ARG A 428 -16.98 -10.96 -24.40
N GLY A 429 -18.16 -11.50 -24.73
CA GLY A 429 -18.35 -12.80 -25.36
C GLY A 429 -18.10 -13.96 -24.39
N ARG A 430 -17.36 -14.98 -24.82
CA ARG A 430 -17.19 -16.25 -24.07
C ARG A 430 -16.57 -16.11 -22.66
N ARG A 431 -16.06 -14.94 -22.29
CA ARG A 431 -15.37 -14.70 -21.00
C ARG A 431 -16.25 -14.01 -19.95
N GLY A 432 -17.45 -13.56 -20.31
CA GLY A 432 -18.33 -12.75 -19.45
C GLY A 432 -18.41 -11.31 -19.94
N GLY A 433 -18.71 -10.37 -19.03
CA GLY A 433 -18.94 -8.97 -19.36
C GLY A 433 -18.55 -8.06 -18.18
N PHE A 434 -18.94 -6.80 -18.26
CA PHE A 434 -18.75 -5.85 -17.16
C PHE A 434 -19.81 -4.77 -17.18
N TRP A 435 -19.98 -4.08 -16.07
CA TRP A 435 -20.78 -2.86 -15.99
C TRP A 435 -20.19 -1.91 -14.96
N GLU A 436 -20.65 -0.67 -14.99
CA GLU A 436 -20.29 0.36 -14.03
C GLU A 436 -21.48 0.65 -13.12
N THR A 437 -21.20 0.95 -11.85
CA THR A 437 -22.21 1.29 -10.85
C THR A 437 -21.53 2.08 -9.72
N VAL A 438 -22.30 2.48 -8.72
CA VAL A 438 -21.79 3.17 -7.52
C VAL A 438 -22.10 2.31 -6.31
N VAL A 439 -21.14 2.20 -5.41
CA VAL A 439 -21.31 1.53 -4.11
C VAL A 439 -20.91 2.46 -2.99
N GLU A 440 -21.39 2.19 -1.78
CA GLU A 440 -20.99 2.92 -0.59
C GLU A 440 -19.77 2.26 0.05
N VAL A 441 -18.75 3.04 0.40
CA VAL A 441 -17.54 2.59 1.09
C VAL A 441 -17.27 3.57 2.22
N VAL A 442 -17.40 3.14 3.47
CA VAL A 442 -17.24 4.00 4.67
C VAL A 442 -18.05 5.31 4.56
N GLY A 443 -19.33 5.23 4.18
CA GLY A 443 -20.20 6.40 4.02
C GLY A 443 -19.98 7.23 2.75
N GLN A 444 -19.00 6.89 1.90
CA GLN A 444 -18.72 7.61 0.67
C GLN A 444 -19.22 6.84 -0.56
N ARG A 445 -19.80 7.56 -1.53
CA ARG A 445 -20.23 6.97 -2.81
C ARG A 445 -19.03 6.83 -3.75
N VAL A 446 -18.61 5.59 -4.01
CA VAL A 446 -17.45 5.27 -4.83
C VAL A 446 -17.89 4.65 -6.16
N PRO A 447 -17.47 5.20 -7.33
CA PRO A 447 -17.74 4.58 -8.62
C PRO A 447 -16.91 3.30 -8.76
N VAL A 448 -17.56 2.22 -9.19
CA VAL A 448 -16.96 0.90 -9.33
C VAL A 448 -17.22 0.29 -10.70
N LEU A 449 -16.27 -0.54 -11.12
CA LEU A 449 -16.34 -1.40 -12.29
C LEU A 449 -16.54 -2.84 -11.81
N ILE A 450 -17.64 -3.47 -12.22
CA ILE A 450 -17.92 -4.87 -11.91
C ILE A 450 -17.51 -5.73 -13.09
N LYS A 451 -16.55 -6.64 -12.88
CA LYS A 451 -16.10 -7.61 -13.89
C LYS A 451 -16.79 -8.96 -13.66
N ALA A 452 -17.64 -9.37 -14.58
CA ALA A 452 -18.33 -10.65 -14.55
C ALA A 452 -17.57 -11.73 -15.32
N PHE A 453 -17.42 -12.90 -14.71
CA PHE A 453 -16.75 -14.06 -15.27
C PHE A 453 -17.72 -15.23 -15.35
N ARG A 454 -17.99 -15.69 -16.57
CA ARG A 454 -18.84 -16.86 -16.81
C ARG A 454 -18.04 -18.15 -16.59
N LEU A 455 -18.51 -19.03 -15.71
CA LEU A 455 -17.88 -20.32 -15.42
C LEU A 455 -18.62 -21.46 -16.15
N GLY A 456 -18.44 -21.48 -17.47
CA GLY A 456 -19.17 -22.38 -18.38
C GLY A 456 -18.72 -23.85 -18.30
N SER A 457 -17.46 -24.11 -17.96
CA SER A 457 -16.91 -25.48 -17.88
C SER A 457 -16.67 -25.92 -16.44
N TRP A 458 -16.84 -27.22 -16.18
CA TRP A 458 -16.56 -27.81 -14.85
C TRP A 458 -15.13 -27.52 -14.37
N ARG A 459 -14.14 -27.50 -15.28
CA ARG A 459 -12.74 -27.14 -14.97
C ARG A 459 -12.62 -25.70 -14.45
N GLN A 460 -13.36 -24.75 -15.03
CA GLN A 460 -13.38 -23.37 -14.55
C GLN A 460 -14.08 -23.25 -13.20
N ARG A 461 -15.17 -23.98 -12.98
CA ARG A 461 -15.89 -24.01 -11.69
C ARG A 461 -15.02 -24.59 -10.59
N LEU A 462 -14.31 -25.69 -10.87
CA LEU A 462 -13.35 -26.31 -9.96
C LEU A 462 -12.20 -25.36 -9.66
N ALA A 463 -11.58 -24.77 -10.68
CA ALA A 463 -10.52 -23.80 -10.48
C ALA A 463 -10.98 -22.61 -9.61
N GLU A 464 -12.16 -22.07 -9.85
CA GLU A 464 -12.70 -20.97 -9.05
C GLU A 464 -13.04 -21.40 -7.62
N HIS A 465 -13.59 -22.60 -7.42
CA HIS A 465 -13.84 -23.18 -6.09
C HIS A 465 -12.55 -23.26 -5.26
N TRP A 466 -11.45 -23.73 -5.88
CA TRP A 466 -10.13 -23.79 -5.27
C TRP A 466 -9.34 -22.48 -5.35
N ARG A 467 -10.01 -21.35 -5.66
CA ARG A 467 -9.43 -19.98 -5.69
C ARG A 467 -8.32 -19.78 -6.74
N CYS A 468 -8.25 -20.66 -7.72
CA CYS A 468 -7.32 -20.66 -8.85
C CYS A 468 -7.95 -20.10 -10.15
N GLY A 469 -9.26 -19.84 -10.15
CA GLY A 469 -9.97 -19.29 -11.31
C GLY A 469 -9.64 -17.82 -11.59
N PRO A 470 -10.11 -17.25 -12.72
CA PRO A 470 -9.71 -15.92 -13.18
C PRO A 470 -10.15 -14.78 -12.24
N ALA A 471 -11.34 -14.89 -11.64
CA ALA A 471 -11.87 -13.87 -10.74
C ALA A 471 -11.12 -13.90 -9.41
N SER A 472 -10.99 -15.10 -8.81
CA SER A 472 -10.18 -15.33 -7.60
C SER A 472 -8.73 -14.89 -7.76
N ARG A 473 -8.09 -15.18 -8.91
CA ARG A 473 -6.73 -14.70 -9.18
C ARG A 473 -6.66 -13.19 -9.27
N SER A 474 -7.63 -12.54 -9.92
CA SER A 474 -7.65 -11.08 -10.03
C SER A 474 -7.84 -10.39 -8.67
N TRP A 475 -8.81 -10.88 -7.87
CA TRP A 475 -9.02 -10.47 -6.48
C TRP A 475 -7.73 -10.55 -5.66
N HIS A 476 -7.12 -11.73 -5.66
CA HIS A 476 -5.93 -11.99 -4.89
C HIS A 476 -4.74 -11.16 -5.39
N ASN A 477 -4.53 -11.06 -6.70
CA ASN A 477 -3.43 -10.30 -7.28
C ASN A 477 -3.57 -8.79 -7.05
N ALA A 478 -4.78 -8.22 -7.11
CA ALA A 478 -5.03 -6.82 -6.79
C ALA A 478 -4.58 -6.50 -5.36
N TYR A 479 -5.00 -7.32 -4.41
CA TYR A 479 -4.55 -7.19 -3.02
C TYR A 479 -3.03 -7.31 -2.88
N ARG A 480 -2.42 -8.31 -3.51
CA ARG A 480 -0.96 -8.53 -3.43
C ARG A 480 -0.15 -7.36 -3.97
N LEU A 481 -0.62 -6.74 -5.05
CA LEU A 481 0.00 -5.56 -5.63
C LEU A 481 -0.18 -4.34 -4.71
N GLY A 482 -1.39 -4.11 -4.18
CA GLY A 482 -1.65 -3.04 -3.22
C GLY A 482 -0.76 -3.12 -1.98
N GLN A 483 -0.59 -4.30 -1.39
CA GLN A 483 0.31 -4.53 -0.23
C GLN A 483 1.79 -4.21 -0.52
N ARG A 484 2.18 -4.10 -1.79
CA ARG A 484 3.53 -3.78 -2.25
C ARG A 484 3.61 -2.41 -2.91
N SER A 485 2.62 -1.55 -2.66
CA SER A 485 2.55 -0.19 -3.18
C SER A 485 2.66 -0.11 -4.70
N PHE A 486 2.12 -1.11 -5.41
CA PHE A 486 1.86 -0.99 -6.84
C PHE A 486 0.50 -0.35 -7.04
N THR A 487 0.45 0.70 -7.85
CA THR A 487 -0.81 1.33 -8.26
C THR A 487 -1.60 0.36 -9.12
N THR A 488 -2.76 -0.03 -8.63
CA THR A 488 -3.73 -0.88 -9.34
C THR A 488 -5.11 -0.55 -8.77
N PRO A 489 -6.20 -0.65 -9.54
CA PRO A 489 -7.53 -0.39 -9.02
C PRO A 489 -7.83 -1.33 -7.84
N ARG A 490 -8.29 -0.75 -6.72
CA ARG A 490 -8.54 -1.53 -5.51
C ARG A 490 -9.69 -2.50 -5.77
N ALA A 491 -9.49 -3.77 -5.43
CA ALA A 491 -10.56 -4.76 -5.45
C ALA A 491 -11.29 -4.71 -4.12
N LEU A 492 -12.60 -4.42 -4.16
CA LEU A 492 -13.44 -4.26 -2.97
C LEU A 492 -14.13 -5.55 -2.56
N ALA A 493 -14.62 -6.34 -3.52
CA ALA A 493 -15.18 -7.66 -3.25
C ALA A 493 -15.04 -8.64 -4.42
N LEU A 494 -15.11 -9.92 -4.09
CA LEU A 494 -15.27 -11.03 -5.02
C LEU A 494 -16.54 -11.80 -4.64
N LEU A 495 -17.56 -11.74 -5.51
CA LEU A 495 -18.84 -12.40 -5.35
C LEU A 495 -18.89 -13.66 -6.21
N HIS A 496 -19.54 -14.70 -5.70
CA HIS A 496 -19.86 -15.92 -6.41
C HIS A 496 -21.35 -16.20 -6.30
N TRP A 497 -22.00 -16.43 -7.44
CA TRP A 497 -23.31 -17.09 -7.45
C TRP A 497 -23.08 -18.61 -7.44
N ARG A 498 -23.59 -19.28 -6.41
CA ARG A 498 -23.41 -20.73 -6.22
C ARG A 498 -24.75 -21.44 -6.36
N ASN A 499 -24.78 -22.47 -7.21
CA ASN A 499 -25.85 -23.46 -7.21
C ASN A 499 -25.34 -24.73 -6.52
N ARG A 500 -26.04 -25.17 -5.46
CA ARG A 500 -25.68 -26.26 -4.54
C ARG A 500 -24.29 -26.07 -3.89
N TRP A 501 -23.21 -26.45 -4.58
CA TRP A 501 -21.83 -26.34 -4.08
C TRP A 501 -20.88 -25.63 -5.04
N TRP A 502 -21.26 -25.37 -6.30
CA TRP A 502 -20.35 -24.90 -7.34
C TRP A 502 -20.64 -23.47 -7.78
N PRO A 503 -19.61 -22.61 -7.93
CA PRO A 503 -19.81 -21.29 -8.51
C PRO A 503 -20.14 -21.42 -9.99
N SER A 504 -21.17 -20.74 -10.49
CA SER A 504 -21.49 -20.67 -11.93
C SER A 504 -21.14 -19.31 -12.54
N TRP A 505 -21.16 -18.26 -11.71
CA TRP A 505 -20.66 -16.93 -12.04
C TRP A 505 -19.78 -16.40 -10.91
N ALA A 506 -18.80 -15.60 -11.30
CA ALA A 506 -17.98 -14.84 -10.37
C ALA A 506 -17.96 -13.36 -10.79
N PHE A 507 -18.01 -12.45 -9.83
CA PHE A 507 -18.03 -11.01 -10.06
C PHE A 507 -16.97 -10.35 -9.20
N LEU A 508 -16.12 -9.55 -9.80
CA LEU A 508 -15.09 -8.79 -9.11
C LEU A 508 -15.49 -7.32 -9.11
N ILE A 509 -15.68 -6.77 -7.91
CA ILE A 509 -15.91 -5.34 -7.69
C ILE A 509 -14.55 -4.65 -7.58
N CYS A 510 -14.26 -3.74 -8.51
CA CYS A 510 -13.06 -2.90 -8.46
C CYS A 510 -13.46 -1.42 -8.44
N GLU A 511 -12.71 -0.59 -7.72
CA GLU A 511 -12.82 0.86 -7.89
C GLU A 511 -12.58 1.24 -9.36
N LYS A 512 -13.37 2.20 -9.85
CA LYS A 512 -13.17 2.75 -11.19
C LYS A 512 -11.95 3.65 -11.18
N TYR A 513 -11.00 3.39 -12.07
CA TYR A 513 -9.84 4.26 -12.26
C TYR A 513 -10.23 5.41 -13.21
N PRO A 514 -10.27 6.67 -12.75
CA PRO A 514 -10.86 7.78 -13.51
C PRO A 514 -9.92 8.29 -14.60
N ASN A 515 -10.51 8.72 -15.74
CA ASN A 515 -9.87 9.54 -16.78
C ASN A 515 -8.45 9.09 -17.19
N ALA A 516 -8.29 7.79 -17.45
CA ALA A 516 -6.99 7.21 -17.72
C ALA A 516 -6.80 6.82 -19.20
N LEU A 517 -5.62 7.11 -19.71
CA LEU A 517 -5.15 6.71 -21.04
C LEU A 517 -4.31 5.44 -20.92
N THR A 518 -4.40 4.56 -21.92
CA THR A 518 -3.44 3.46 -22.06
C THR A 518 -2.05 4.02 -22.35
N LEU A 519 -1.01 3.22 -22.10
CA LEU A 519 0.37 3.67 -22.36
C LEU A 519 0.61 4.15 -23.79
N ARG A 520 -0.01 3.51 -24.80
CA ARG A 520 0.15 3.96 -26.19
C ARG A 520 -0.54 5.31 -26.42
N GLU A 521 -1.79 5.44 -25.98
CA GLU A 521 -2.55 6.70 -26.09
C GLU A 521 -1.83 7.83 -25.35
N ALA A 522 -1.25 7.55 -24.19
CA ALA A 522 -0.49 8.52 -23.41
C ALA A 522 0.79 8.97 -24.13
N LEU A 523 1.50 8.08 -24.83
CA LEU A 523 2.65 8.46 -25.65
C LEU A 523 2.24 9.38 -26.80
N SER A 524 1.18 9.04 -27.53
CA SER A 524 0.65 9.90 -28.61
C SER A 524 0.22 11.26 -28.08
N TYR A 525 -0.49 11.30 -26.94
CA TYR A 525 -0.92 12.52 -26.30
C TYR A 525 0.26 13.42 -25.89
N LEU A 526 1.30 12.85 -25.28
CA LEU A 526 2.49 13.60 -24.86
C LEU A 526 3.25 14.18 -26.05
N GLN A 527 3.40 13.41 -27.13
CA GLN A 527 4.09 13.88 -28.33
C GLN A 527 3.36 15.06 -28.97
N GLN A 528 2.02 15.05 -28.96
CA GLN A 528 1.19 16.13 -29.48
C GLN A 528 1.17 17.36 -28.57
N THR A 529 1.10 17.15 -27.25
CA THR A 529 0.92 18.23 -26.27
C THR A 529 2.23 18.92 -25.91
N PHE A 530 3.35 18.18 -25.87
CA PHE A 530 4.66 18.67 -25.45
C PHE A 530 5.76 18.34 -26.48
N PRO A 531 5.68 18.85 -27.71
CA PRO A 531 6.62 18.49 -28.76
C PRO A 531 8.08 18.86 -28.41
N HIS A 532 8.31 20.00 -27.75
CA HIS A 532 9.65 20.47 -27.36
C HIS A 532 10.26 19.64 -26.21
N ASP A 533 9.45 19.28 -25.20
CA ASP A 533 9.91 18.50 -24.04
C ASP A 533 9.84 16.98 -24.24
N TRP A 534 9.28 16.53 -25.37
CA TRP A 534 9.01 15.13 -25.66
C TRP A 534 10.20 14.21 -25.36
N PRO A 535 11.45 14.48 -25.81
CA PRO A 535 12.57 13.59 -25.55
C PRO A 535 12.90 13.45 -24.06
N LEU A 536 12.79 14.53 -23.29
CA LEU A 536 13.07 14.52 -21.85
C LEU A 536 11.97 13.77 -21.08
N ARG A 537 10.70 14.08 -21.39
CA ARG A 537 9.54 13.41 -20.78
C ARG A 537 9.52 11.92 -21.08
N LEU A 538 9.73 11.52 -22.35
CA LEU A 538 9.82 10.12 -22.76
C LEU A 538 10.92 9.36 -22.00
N ARG A 539 12.11 9.96 -21.86
CA ARG A 539 13.23 9.33 -21.14
C ARG A 539 12.89 9.10 -19.66
N ALA A 540 12.25 10.07 -19.01
CA ALA A 540 11.83 9.92 -17.62
C ALA A 540 10.80 8.81 -17.44
N TRP A 541 9.80 8.76 -18.34
CA TRP A 541 8.76 7.74 -18.37
C TRP A 541 9.29 6.33 -18.60
N LEU A 542 10.19 6.15 -19.58
CA LEU A 542 10.83 4.87 -19.83
C LEU A 542 11.64 4.39 -18.62
N ARG A 543 12.30 5.30 -17.91
CA ARG A 543 13.00 4.96 -16.65
C ARG A 543 12.01 4.54 -15.57
N ALA A 544 10.91 5.25 -15.40
CA ALA A 544 9.88 4.94 -14.42
C ALA A 544 9.21 3.59 -14.71
N LEU A 545 8.84 3.32 -15.96
CA LEU A 545 8.28 2.03 -16.39
C LEU A 545 9.29 0.88 -16.22
N ALA A 546 10.56 1.10 -16.58
CA ALA A 546 11.62 0.11 -16.38
C ALA A 546 11.80 -0.24 -14.90
N ARG A 547 11.80 0.77 -14.01
CA ARG A 547 11.88 0.58 -12.55
C ARG A 547 10.65 -0.16 -12.02
N LEU A 548 9.45 0.17 -12.47
CA LEU A 548 8.21 -0.50 -12.09
C LEU A 548 8.27 -2.00 -12.43
N ILE A 549 8.64 -2.35 -13.66
CA ILE A 549 8.74 -3.74 -14.11
C ILE A 549 9.88 -4.48 -13.39
N ALA A 550 11.02 -3.82 -13.15
CA ALA A 550 12.09 -4.38 -12.34
C ALA A 550 11.62 -4.68 -10.91
N ARG A 551 10.86 -3.76 -10.28
CA ARG A 551 10.27 -3.95 -8.95
C ARG A 551 9.30 -5.13 -8.95
N LEU A 552 8.41 -5.21 -9.96
CA LEU A 552 7.46 -6.32 -10.12
C LEU A 552 8.20 -7.68 -10.21
N HIS A 553 9.25 -7.75 -11.02
CA HIS A 553 10.08 -8.95 -11.15
C HIS A 553 10.90 -9.25 -9.89
N ARG A 554 11.36 -8.24 -9.15
CA ARG A 554 12.09 -8.42 -7.90
C ARG A 554 11.21 -9.01 -6.79
N HIS A 555 9.93 -8.63 -6.75
CA HIS A 555 8.94 -9.30 -5.91
C HIS A 555 8.49 -10.68 -6.43
N GLY A 556 9.09 -11.18 -7.51
CA GLY A 556 8.85 -12.51 -8.05
C GLY A 556 7.58 -12.62 -8.91
N PHE A 557 6.93 -11.51 -9.27
CA PHE A 557 5.78 -11.56 -10.15
C PHE A 557 6.20 -11.72 -11.62
N SER A 558 5.40 -12.46 -12.38
CA SER A 558 5.45 -12.55 -13.83
C SER A 558 4.07 -12.21 -14.38
N HIS A 559 4.02 -11.29 -15.33
CA HIS A 559 2.81 -10.92 -16.04
C HIS A 559 2.78 -11.60 -17.42
N ARG A 560 1.88 -12.58 -17.59
CA ARG A 560 1.76 -13.36 -18.83
C ARG A 560 1.18 -12.58 -20.00
N ASP A 561 0.57 -11.43 -19.73
CA ASP A 561 0.05 -10.52 -20.75
C ASP A 561 0.57 -9.09 -20.55
N LEU A 562 1.87 -8.93 -20.30
CA LEU A 562 2.47 -7.61 -20.11
C LEU A 562 2.46 -6.85 -21.44
N LYS A 563 1.56 -5.87 -21.59
CA LYS A 563 1.34 -5.09 -22.82
C LYS A 563 1.08 -3.63 -22.48
N ALA A 564 1.28 -2.74 -23.46
CA ALA A 564 1.03 -1.31 -23.31
C ALA A 564 -0.40 -1.00 -22.83
N ALA A 565 -1.40 -1.72 -23.35
CA ALA A 565 -2.81 -1.57 -22.98
C ALA A 565 -3.14 -1.86 -21.50
N HIS A 566 -2.22 -2.49 -20.75
CA HIS A 566 -2.42 -2.83 -19.34
C HIS A 566 -1.73 -1.87 -18.37
N PHE A 567 -1.11 -0.82 -18.91
CA PHE A 567 -0.62 0.30 -18.13
C PHE A 567 -1.50 1.50 -18.42
N LEU A 568 -2.12 2.03 -17.38
CA LEU A 568 -2.97 3.22 -17.44
C LEU A 568 -2.25 4.39 -16.76
N LEU A 569 -2.40 5.58 -17.33
CA LEU A 569 -1.93 6.84 -16.75
C LEU A 569 -3.06 7.87 -16.73
N THR A 570 -3.15 8.64 -15.66
CA THR A 570 -4.11 9.75 -15.56
C THR A 570 -3.58 10.97 -16.30
N ARG A 571 -4.45 11.80 -16.87
CA ARG A 571 -4.05 13.07 -17.51
C ARG A 571 -3.26 13.98 -16.56
N ALA A 572 -3.64 14.05 -15.28
CA ALA A 572 -2.88 14.78 -14.27
C ALA A 572 -1.41 14.34 -14.20
N SER A 573 -1.15 13.02 -14.23
CA SER A 573 0.22 12.47 -14.28
C SER A 573 0.98 12.82 -15.57
N LEU A 574 0.29 13.24 -16.64
CA LEU A 574 0.90 13.62 -17.92
C LEU A 574 1.38 15.08 -17.90
N HIS A 575 0.59 15.96 -17.26
CA HIS A 575 0.89 17.39 -17.15
C HIS A 575 1.88 17.72 -16.03
N GLY A 576 1.94 16.88 -14.99
CA GLY A 576 2.93 17.01 -13.91
C GLY A 576 4.38 16.88 -14.38
N GLU A 577 5.31 17.00 -13.44
CA GLU A 577 6.73 16.80 -13.72
C GLU A 577 6.98 15.38 -14.23
N ALA A 578 7.92 15.25 -15.18
CA ALA A 578 8.19 13.98 -15.86
C ALA A 578 8.57 12.81 -14.92
N GLN A 579 8.98 13.13 -13.69
CA GLN A 579 9.42 12.19 -12.67
C GLN A 579 8.26 11.58 -11.86
N GLU A 580 7.06 12.17 -11.95
CA GLU A 580 5.87 11.79 -11.17
C GLU A 580 4.95 10.80 -11.89
N ALA A 581 5.34 10.31 -13.07
CA ALA A 581 4.52 9.42 -13.89
C ALA A 581 4.09 8.14 -13.12
N ALA A 582 2.85 8.12 -12.65
CA ALA A 582 2.26 7.02 -11.90
C ALA A 582 1.55 6.05 -12.84
N PHE A 583 2.17 4.90 -13.07
CA PHE A 583 1.58 3.83 -13.88
C PHE A 583 0.65 2.96 -13.03
N CYS A 584 -0.62 2.89 -13.43
CA CYS A 584 -1.60 1.97 -12.86
C CYS A 584 -1.65 0.67 -13.68
N LEU A 585 -1.36 -0.46 -13.03
CA LEU A 585 -1.41 -1.77 -13.67
C LEU A 585 -2.84 -2.33 -13.62
N VAL A 586 -3.39 -2.70 -14.78
CA VAL A 586 -4.71 -3.31 -14.92
C VAL A 586 -4.61 -4.71 -15.53
N ASP A 587 -5.75 -5.40 -15.59
CA ASP A 587 -5.88 -6.81 -16.02
C ASP A 587 -4.90 -7.78 -15.34
N LEU A 588 -5.17 -8.05 -14.07
CA LEU A 588 -4.31 -8.88 -13.23
C LEU A 588 -4.55 -10.39 -13.37
N VAL A 589 -5.42 -10.84 -14.28
CA VAL A 589 -5.67 -12.27 -14.52
C VAL A 589 -4.40 -12.97 -15.01
N GLY A 590 -3.59 -12.25 -15.79
CA GLY A 590 -2.32 -12.73 -16.33
C GLY A 590 -1.15 -12.67 -15.34
N LEU A 591 -1.32 -12.01 -14.19
CA LEU A 591 -0.29 -11.89 -13.17
C LEU A 591 -0.16 -13.21 -12.40
N THR A 592 1.08 -13.67 -12.24
CA THR A 592 1.41 -14.90 -11.52
C THR A 592 2.61 -14.68 -10.64
N LYS A 593 2.72 -15.39 -9.52
CA LYS A 593 3.92 -15.40 -8.68
C LYS A 593 4.45 -16.81 -8.53
N PRO A 594 5.36 -17.26 -9.41
CA PRO A 594 6.05 -18.53 -9.20
C PRO A 594 6.89 -18.54 -7.92
N LEU A 595 7.27 -19.75 -7.47
CA LEU A 595 8.25 -19.95 -6.41
C LEU A 595 9.56 -19.21 -6.72
N TYR A 596 10.04 -19.35 -7.96
CA TYR A 596 11.18 -18.62 -8.49
C TYR A 596 10.88 -17.99 -9.85
N LEU A 597 11.20 -16.70 -10.00
CA LEU A 597 11.05 -15.99 -11.26
C LEU A 597 12.31 -16.15 -12.12
N THR A 598 12.28 -17.14 -13.02
CA THR A 598 13.39 -17.46 -13.91
C THR A 598 13.73 -16.32 -14.88
N LEU A 599 14.99 -16.29 -15.29
CA LEU A 599 15.50 -15.36 -16.31
C LEU A 599 14.68 -15.43 -17.61
N ARG A 600 14.36 -16.65 -18.07
CA ARG A 600 13.50 -16.91 -19.24
C ARG A 600 12.14 -16.22 -19.13
N ARG A 601 11.50 -16.26 -17.96
CA ARG A 601 10.19 -15.59 -17.76
C ARG A 601 10.32 -14.08 -17.79
N ARG A 602 11.38 -13.51 -17.21
CA ARG A 602 11.66 -12.06 -17.30
C ARG A 602 11.83 -11.63 -18.76
N VAL A 603 12.65 -12.34 -19.52
CA VAL A 603 12.85 -12.09 -20.97
C VAL A 603 11.51 -12.16 -21.71
N GLN A 604 10.68 -13.17 -21.46
CA GLN A 604 9.35 -13.27 -22.08
C GLN A 604 8.41 -12.12 -21.70
N ASN A 605 8.50 -11.57 -20.49
CA ASN A 605 7.68 -10.44 -20.06
C ASN A 605 8.08 -9.18 -20.84
N LEU A 606 9.39 -8.90 -20.89
CA LEU A 606 9.93 -7.76 -21.65
C LEU A 606 9.64 -7.90 -23.15
N ALA A 607 9.78 -9.10 -23.71
CA ALA A 607 9.48 -9.35 -25.11
C ALA A 607 8.02 -9.07 -25.46
N ARG A 608 7.06 -9.39 -24.57
CA ARG A 608 5.63 -9.08 -24.77
C ARG A 608 5.38 -7.58 -24.79
N LEU A 609 6.02 -6.83 -23.88
CA LEU A 609 5.92 -5.38 -23.87
C LEU A 609 6.50 -4.79 -25.16
N GLN A 610 7.68 -5.27 -25.59
CA GLN A 610 8.30 -4.82 -26.84
C GLN A 610 7.44 -5.12 -28.07
N VAL A 611 6.75 -6.27 -28.11
CA VAL A 611 5.84 -6.60 -29.23
C VAL A 611 4.69 -5.58 -29.32
N SER A 612 4.24 -5.01 -28.20
CA SER A 612 3.27 -3.91 -28.20
C SER A 612 3.81 -2.58 -28.75
N PHE A 613 5.07 -2.51 -29.15
CA PHE A 613 5.64 -1.34 -29.83
C PHE A 613 6.37 -1.76 -31.12
N ALA A 614 6.04 -2.93 -31.67
CA ALA A 614 6.73 -3.46 -32.85
C ALA A 614 6.51 -2.59 -34.10
N SER A 615 5.31 -2.04 -34.25
CA SER A 615 4.89 -1.17 -35.35
C SER A 615 4.91 0.32 -35.01
N ASP A 616 5.45 0.69 -33.85
CA ASP A 616 5.39 2.06 -33.33
C ASP A 616 6.74 2.76 -33.53
N ALA A 617 6.78 3.70 -34.47
CA ALA A 617 7.98 4.47 -34.81
C ALA A 617 8.37 5.48 -33.72
N SER A 618 7.47 5.78 -32.76
CA SER A 618 7.72 6.75 -31.69
C SER A 618 8.82 6.32 -30.71
N VAL A 619 9.18 5.02 -30.67
CA VAL A 619 10.17 4.48 -29.72
C VAL A 619 11.41 3.96 -30.45
N SER A 620 12.48 4.76 -30.39
CA SER A 620 13.77 4.46 -31.03
C SER A 620 14.50 3.26 -30.42
N ARG A 621 15.50 2.71 -31.15
CA ARG A 621 16.41 1.67 -30.60
C ARG A 621 17.17 2.17 -29.37
N THR A 622 17.56 3.44 -29.36
CA THR A 622 18.26 4.08 -28.25
C THR A 622 17.37 4.14 -27.00
N ASP A 623 16.08 4.41 -27.16
CA ASP A 623 15.12 4.45 -26.06
C ASP A 623 14.87 3.06 -25.48
N ARG A 624 14.77 2.03 -26.33
CA ARG A 624 14.72 0.62 -25.90
C ARG A 624 15.96 0.23 -25.10
N LEU A 625 17.14 0.69 -25.51
CA LEU A 625 18.39 0.42 -24.79
C LEU A 625 18.43 1.15 -23.44
N ARG A 626 18.01 2.42 -23.38
CA ARG A 626 17.90 3.18 -22.12
C ARG A 626 16.95 2.50 -21.13
N PHE A 627 15.80 2.02 -21.62
CA PHE A 627 14.86 1.23 -20.83
C PHE A 627 15.54 -0.03 -20.27
N LEU A 628 16.21 -0.81 -21.12
CA LEU A 628 16.86 -2.06 -20.71
C LEU A 628 17.95 -1.81 -19.66
N LEU A 629 18.83 -0.83 -19.89
CA LEU A 629 19.89 -0.48 -18.95
C LEU A 629 19.32 -0.04 -17.60
N THR A 630 18.23 0.73 -17.60
CA THR A 630 17.55 1.14 -16.37
C THR A 630 16.94 -0.06 -15.64
N TYR A 631 16.29 -0.96 -16.37
CA TYR A 631 15.72 -2.19 -15.82
C TYR A 631 16.79 -3.10 -15.20
N LEU A 632 17.92 -3.30 -15.87
CA LEU A 632 19.03 -4.12 -15.37
C LEU A 632 19.68 -3.50 -14.13
N ARG A 633 19.94 -2.19 -14.15
CA ARG A 633 20.45 -1.45 -13.00
C ARG A 633 19.48 -1.54 -11.82
N ALA A 634 18.19 -1.38 -12.08
CA ALA A 634 17.15 -1.48 -11.07
C ALA A 634 17.03 -2.90 -10.48
N LEU A 635 17.49 -3.95 -11.17
CA LEU A 635 17.61 -5.31 -10.63
C LEU A 635 18.95 -5.59 -9.93
N GLY A 636 19.91 -4.67 -9.96
CA GLY A 636 21.27 -4.88 -9.46
C GLY A 636 22.12 -5.79 -10.37
N ARG A 637 21.76 -5.92 -11.65
CA ARG A 637 22.53 -6.68 -12.65
C ARG A 637 23.73 -5.87 -13.14
N LYS A 638 24.78 -6.56 -13.59
CA LYS A 638 25.97 -5.90 -14.13
C LYS A 638 25.62 -5.21 -15.46
N ARG A 639 26.20 -4.03 -15.70
CA ARG A 639 25.91 -3.23 -16.90
C ARG A 639 26.23 -4.01 -18.17
N ASN A 640 27.34 -4.75 -18.21
CA ASN A 640 27.80 -5.51 -19.37
C ASN A 640 26.87 -6.67 -19.80
N GLU A 641 25.93 -7.11 -18.96
CA GLU A 641 24.93 -8.14 -19.31
C GLU A 641 23.94 -7.66 -20.39
N TRP A 642 23.89 -6.36 -20.72
CA TRP A 642 22.86 -5.79 -21.59
C TRP A 642 22.83 -6.40 -23.00
N LYS A 643 23.98 -6.77 -23.58
CA LYS A 643 24.07 -7.34 -24.94
C LYS A 643 23.32 -8.67 -25.03
N TRP A 644 23.54 -9.55 -24.06
CA TRP A 644 22.86 -10.83 -23.97
C TRP A 644 21.35 -10.65 -23.79
N TRP A 645 20.94 -9.75 -22.88
CA TRP A 645 19.52 -9.47 -22.67
C TRP A 645 18.86 -8.91 -23.92
N TRP A 646 19.53 -8.01 -24.63
CA TRP A 646 19.06 -7.42 -25.87
C TRP A 646 18.76 -8.49 -26.92
N GLN A 647 19.71 -9.39 -27.16
CA GLN A 647 19.56 -10.52 -28.08
C GLN A 647 18.44 -11.47 -27.63
N ALA A 648 18.44 -11.87 -26.35
CA ALA A 648 17.44 -12.79 -25.82
C ALA A 648 16.00 -12.24 -25.91
N ILE A 649 15.82 -10.94 -25.65
CA ILE A 649 14.53 -10.26 -25.80
C ILE A 649 14.14 -10.20 -27.28
N ALA A 650 15.06 -9.81 -28.17
CA ALA A 650 14.81 -9.74 -29.61
C ALA A 650 14.33 -11.09 -30.17
N THR A 651 15.04 -12.18 -29.86
CA THR A 651 14.64 -13.54 -30.26
C THR A 651 13.28 -13.93 -29.69
N ALA A 652 13.01 -13.62 -28.42
CA ALA A 652 11.72 -13.92 -27.80
C ALA A 652 10.57 -13.09 -28.41
N SER A 653 10.83 -11.84 -28.79
CA SER A 653 9.87 -10.95 -29.48
C SER A 653 9.55 -11.47 -30.88
N GLN A 654 10.56 -11.86 -31.67
CA GLN A 654 10.35 -12.46 -33.00
C GLN A 654 9.50 -13.73 -32.93
N ARG A 655 9.84 -14.66 -32.02
CA ARG A 655 9.02 -15.88 -31.79
C ARG A 655 7.58 -15.54 -31.42
N LYS A 656 7.36 -14.46 -30.67
CA LYS A 656 6.01 -14.02 -30.27
C LYS A 656 5.24 -13.41 -31.46
N ILE A 657 5.90 -12.62 -32.30
CA ILE A 657 5.33 -12.04 -33.53
C ILE A 657 4.90 -13.17 -34.47
N LEU A 658 5.81 -14.10 -34.80
CA LEU A 658 5.52 -15.25 -35.67
C LEU A 658 4.34 -16.08 -35.13
N ARG A 659 4.28 -16.31 -33.82
CA ARG A 659 3.16 -17.03 -33.20
C ARG A 659 1.84 -16.25 -33.33
N ASN A 660 1.85 -14.93 -33.20
CA ASN A 660 0.64 -14.13 -33.38
C ASN A 660 0.15 -14.17 -34.83
N LEU A 661 1.07 -14.07 -35.80
CA LEU A 661 0.77 -14.19 -37.23
C LEU A 661 0.15 -15.55 -37.57
N ARG A 662 0.77 -16.66 -37.12
CA ARG A 662 0.20 -18.02 -37.27
C ARG A 662 -1.19 -18.17 -36.66
N GLN A 663 -1.50 -17.42 -35.61
CA GLN A 663 -2.79 -17.46 -34.93
C GLN A 663 -3.79 -16.40 -35.43
N ARG A 664 -3.46 -15.68 -36.52
CA ARG A 664 -4.23 -14.55 -37.06
C ARG A 664 -4.64 -13.54 -35.98
N ARG A 665 -3.71 -13.25 -35.06
CA ARG A 665 -3.91 -12.27 -33.98
C ARG A 665 -3.23 -10.96 -34.36
N PRO A 666 -3.94 -9.81 -34.29
CA PRO A 666 -3.33 -8.52 -34.59
C PRO A 666 -2.17 -8.24 -33.64
N LEU A 667 -1.11 -7.65 -34.18
CA LEU A 667 -0.04 -7.05 -33.39
C LEU A 667 -0.64 -5.77 -32.79
N THR A 668 -0.96 -5.86 -31.49
CA THR A 668 -1.63 -4.79 -30.73
C THR A 668 -0.67 -4.09 -29.82
#